data_AF-A0A7X7KX99-F1
#
_entry.id   AF-A0A7X7KX99-F1
#
_cell.length_a   1.000
_cell.length_b   1.000
_cell.length_c   1.000
_cell.angle_alpha   90.00
_cell.angle_beta   90.00
_cell.angle_gamma   90.00
#
_symmetry.space_group_name_H-M   'P 1'
#
loop_
_entity.id
_entity.type
_entity.pdbx_description
1 polymer ?
#
loop_
_entity_poly.entity_id
_entity_poly.type
_entity_poly.pdbx_seq_one_letter_code
_entity_poly.pdbx_strand_id
1 'polypeptide(L)'
;LPRIRFRAAAGKGTYWCDWDQHWLHAAEPGTLALPDARLLSPLLTGDQFRDLRLDIGASSWATPSLVVSNASLTFDRPGFALEVTNDLIVADGSLGVGWTNMTGLARIAVGGDLVLDPGGALYLYAGATNGTARDYGACLSVTGGVRIGADAWIYPYAHNHDGGTVLLRMSNLVVAAAGGINADAKGYDCDTGPGRAAGGVDYPCGGGYGGHGGDGKYSGVTTLKGGIAYGSVACPIGPGSGGGSYQPQKGNRGGAGGGAIRIAAAGTVTLDGTLSAGGENGDHASGGGAGGAIHVACRTFGGTGLLRADGGGGRVQKADGSDNYSVTGVNGSGGGGGGRIAVDYQNLIGSPTARFSTAPGNSRYQNTPGDPRTAGMGTIHLADDGLLGETLTGIHGNLVIAGVDSWSPASLTVSNAAVGFAEGFRLLPAGTVAVTGAGSMLVLQPGAELACGGDLVLTNGASMMVYSGPTNGVPGDCGAKVDVTGTLRIATNCWVYPYARGTDDSAPLFNVGSLRIAPGGGFNANAAGYRESLGCGKGGGPGAWCAGAGHGGKGGRGSATTYLEGKAYGSTFAPQAPGSGGGDYLKARVGARGGRGRRRDPHRGGARGARGRHADRGGRRGGGDLPGMWRLLRWRGLSTSRHGWRRDELAVGNQPGRRGRWRADCRGRGLVRQ
;
A
#
# COMPACT_ATOMS: atom_id res chain seq x y z
N LEU A 1 21.00 -35.29 30.95
CA LEU A 1 20.07 -35.81 29.91
C LEU A 1 20.88 -36.51 28.82
N PRO A 2 20.37 -37.55 28.16
CA PRO A 2 21.09 -38.19 27.04
C PRO A 2 21.27 -37.19 25.89
N ARG A 3 22.37 -37.31 25.13
CA ARG A 3 22.74 -36.43 23.99
C ARG A 3 21.88 -36.69 22.74
N ILE A 4 20.56 -36.80 22.90
CA ILE A 4 19.63 -36.98 21.79
C ILE A 4 19.44 -35.62 21.12
N ARG A 5 19.66 -35.59 19.80
CA ARG A 5 19.45 -34.43 18.95
C ARG A 5 18.28 -34.71 18.04
N PHE A 6 17.35 -33.77 17.95
CA PHE A 6 16.19 -33.82 17.07
C PHE A 6 16.36 -32.81 15.94
N ARG A 7 16.15 -33.24 14.70
CA ARG A 7 16.13 -32.35 13.54
C ARG A 7 15.03 -32.76 12.57
N ALA A 8 14.23 -31.78 12.14
CA ALA A 8 13.16 -31.98 11.17
C ALA A 8 13.18 -30.88 10.08
N ALA A 9 14.38 -30.55 9.61
CA ALA A 9 14.61 -29.42 8.71
C ALA A 9 13.81 -29.50 7.41
N ALA A 10 13.34 -28.35 6.95
CA ALA A 10 12.80 -28.15 5.61
C ALA A 10 13.82 -28.50 4.52
N GLY A 11 13.32 -28.94 3.36
CA GLY A 11 14.13 -29.01 2.13
C GLY A 11 14.43 -27.60 1.59
N LYS A 12 15.55 -27.44 0.86
CA LYS A 12 15.85 -26.17 0.17
C LYS A 12 15.18 -26.14 -1.21
N GLY A 13 14.41 -25.10 -1.49
CA GLY A 13 13.80 -24.85 -2.80
C GLY A 13 14.76 -24.18 -3.78
N THR A 14 14.39 -24.17 -5.07
CA THR A 14 15.09 -23.41 -6.13
C THR A 14 14.70 -21.93 -6.18
N TYR A 15 13.56 -21.57 -5.62
CA TYR A 15 13.25 -20.19 -5.24
C TYR A 15 13.93 -19.90 -3.90
N TRP A 16 14.50 -18.70 -3.74
CA TRP A 16 15.30 -18.30 -2.58
C TRP A 16 14.44 -18.20 -1.31
N CYS A 17 14.17 -19.35 -0.68
CA CYS A 17 13.47 -19.44 0.60
C CYS A 17 14.48 -19.36 1.76
N ASP A 18 14.89 -18.15 2.11
CA ASP A 18 15.36 -17.90 3.48
C ASP A 18 14.17 -17.92 4.44
N TRP A 19 14.44 -18.28 5.71
CA TRP A 19 13.45 -18.47 6.77
C TRP A 19 12.54 -17.26 7.04
N ASP A 20 12.92 -16.09 6.53
CA ASP A 20 12.18 -14.84 6.70
C ASP A 20 11.13 -14.57 5.61
N GLN A 21 11.10 -15.35 4.52
CA GLN A 21 10.12 -15.22 3.43
C GLN A 21 9.16 -16.42 3.39
N HIS A 22 8.03 -16.30 4.12
CA HIS A 22 6.97 -17.32 4.17
C HIS A 22 6.15 -17.38 2.87
N TRP A 23 6.76 -17.88 1.81
CA TRP A 23 6.05 -18.33 0.62
C TRP A 23 5.22 -19.57 0.96
N LEU A 24 3.92 -19.60 0.66
CA LEU A 24 3.04 -20.79 0.91
C LEU A 24 3.43 -22.05 0.09
N HIS A 25 4.55 -22.02 -0.63
CA HIS A 25 5.13 -23.15 -1.38
C HIS A 25 6.60 -23.42 -1.00
N ALA A 26 7.14 -22.73 0.00
CA ALA A 26 8.40 -23.12 0.64
C ALA A 26 8.18 -24.44 1.40
N ALA A 27 9.23 -25.23 1.55
CA ALA A 27 9.17 -26.38 2.45
C ALA A 27 9.15 -25.87 3.89
N GLU A 28 8.22 -26.36 4.71
CA GLU A 28 8.18 -26.07 6.15
C GLU A 28 9.01 -27.09 6.95
N PRO A 29 9.48 -26.73 8.14
CA PRO A 29 10.00 -27.69 9.12
C PRO A 29 8.96 -28.75 9.48
N GLY A 30 9.39 -30.00 9.65
CA GLY A 30 8.57 -31.04 10.24
C GLY A 30 8.32 -30.81 11.74
N THR A 31 7.25 -31.42 12.25
CA THR A 31 6.86 -31.33 13.66
C THR A 31 7.35 -32.55 14.44
N LEU A 32 8.05 -32.32 15.55
CA LEU A 32 8.33 -33.30 16.58
C LEU A 32 7.20 -33.25 17.62
N ALA A 33 6.49 -34.36 17.80
CA ALA A 33 5.51 -34.52 18.86
C ALA A 33 6.12 -35.28 20.05
N LEU A 34 6.09 -34.68 21.23
CA LEU A 34 6.46 -35.29 22.51
C LEU A 34 5.20 -35.45 23.38
N PRO A 35 5.12 -36.50 24.22
CA PRO A 35 3.95 -36.72 25.07
C PRO A 35 3.84 -35.69 26.22
N ASP A 36 4.96 -35.06 26.60
CA ASP A 36 5.08 -34.08 27.68
C ASP A 36 6.43 -33.32 27.59
N ALA A 37 6.64 -32.39 28.51
CA ALA A 37 7.82 -31.53 28.59
C ALA A 37 9.09 -32.19 29.19
N ARG A 38 9.10 -33.47 29.59
CA ARG A 38 10.23 -34.07 30.36
C ARG A 38 11.57 -34.15 29.61
N LEU A 39 11.56 -33.96 28.28
CA LEU A 39 12.79 -33.84 27.47
C LEU A 39 13.28 -32.40 27.29
N LEU A 40 12.49 -31.41 27.69
CA LEU A 40 12.93 -30.02 27.77
C LEU A 40 13.74 -29.78 29.04
N SER A 41 14.59 -28.76 29.01
CA SER A 41 15.33 -28.28 30.17
C SER A 41 15.51 -26.77 30.09
N PRO A 42 15.90 -26.09 31.19
CA PRO A 42 16.26 -24.68 31.19
C PRO A 42 17.42 -24.32 30.23
N LEU A 43 18.17 -25.30 29.71
CA LEU A 43 19.31 -25.11 28.83
C LEU A 43 19.12 -25.93 27.53
N LEU A 44 18.49 -25.33 26.52
CA LEU A 44 18.28 -25.94 25.21
C LEU A 44 19.48 -25.63 24.31
N THR A 45 20.48 -26.52 24.31
CA THR A 45 21.77 -26.25 23.66
C THR A 45 22.37 -27.40 22.86
N GLY A 46 23.37 -27.09 22.03
CA GLY A 46 24.23 -28.08 21.38
C GLY A 46 23.52 -28.96 20.36
N ASP A 47 22.65 -28.35 19.55
CA ASP A 47 21.75 -28.96 18.56
C ASP A 47 20.72 -29.95 19.16
N GLN A 48 20.34 -29.80 20.44
CA GLN A 48 19.32 -30.68 21.04
C GLN A 48 18.01 -30.67 20.23
N PHE A 49 17.54 -29.49 19.83
CA PHE A 49 16.45 -29.29 18.89
C PHE A 49 16.95 -28.37 17.78
N ARG A 50 16.76 -28.77 16.52
CA ARG A 50 17.25 -28.00 15.36
C ARG A 50 16.23 -28.03 14.22
N ASP A 51 15.95 -26.86 13.68
CA ASP A 51 15.16 -26.63 12.47
C ASP A 51 13.82 -27.40 12.51
N LEU A 52 13.07 -27.30 13.61
CA LEU A 52 11.84 -28.07 13.82
C LEU A 52 10.71 -27.29 14.49
N ARG A 53 9.49 -27.76 14.23
CA ARG A 53 8.28 -27.44 15.01
C ARG A 53 8.15 -28.43 16.17
N LEU A 54 7.72 -27.97 17.34
CA LEU A 54 7.64 -28.79 18.55
C LEU A 54 6.24 -28.71 19.17
N ASP A 55 5.57 -29.85 19.30
CA ASP A 55 4.42 -30.00 20.19
C ASP A 55 4.83 -30.90 21.37
N ILE A 56 4.52 -30.47 22.59
CA ILE A 56 4.84 -31.18 23.84
C ILE A 56 3.60 -31.77 24.52
N GLY A 57 2.48 -31.89 23.82
CA GLY A 57 1.22 -32.42 24.37
C GLY A 57 0.48 -31.47 25.30
N ALA A 58 1.16 -30.47 25.87
CA ALA A 58 0.64 -29.44 26.78
C ALA A 58 0.43 -28.09 26.06
N SER A 59 -0.54 -27.31 26.55
CA SER A 59 -0.79 -25.92 26.10
C SER A 59 0.15 -24.88 26.69
N SER A 60 1.01 -25.25 27.64
CA SER A 60 2.01 -24.38 28.22
C SER A 60 3.28 -25.13 28.64
N TRP A 61 4.38 -24.38 28.78
CA TRP A 61 5.59 -24.83 29.46
C TRP A 61 6.10 -23.70 30.36
N ALA A 62 6.37 -24.04 31.63
CA ALA A 62 6.92 -23.13 32.63
C ALA A 62 8.33 -23.56 33.05
N THR A 63 9.25 -22.61 33.19
CA THR A 63 10.63 -22.85 33.65
C THR A 63 11.17 -21.63 34.43
N PRO A 64 12.03 -21.80 35.45
CA PRO A 64 12.59 -20.67 36.19
C PRO A 64 13.39 -19.73 35.30
N SER A 65 14.26 -20.27 34.44
CA SER A 65 15.02 -19.54 33.42
C SER A 65 15.03 -20.35 32.13
N LEU A 66 15.37 -19.72 31.01
CA LEU A 66 15.56 -20.44 29.75
C LEU A 66 16.72 -19.84 28.94
N VAL A 67 17.66 -20.69 28.54
CA VAL A 67 18.72 -20.36 27.58
C VAL A 67 18.56 -21.26 26.36
N VAL A 68 18.39 -20.65 25.19
CA VAL A 68 18.37 -21.33 23.89
C VAL A 68 19.63 -20.91 23.14
N SER A 69 20.56 -21.83 22.91
CA SER A 69 21.76 -21.51 22.14
C SER A 69 22.33 -22.67 21.33
N ASN A 70 22.65 -22.41 20.05
CA ASN A 70 22.93 -23.47 19.08
C ASN A 70 21.78 -24.49 19.04
N ALA A 71 20.55 -23.98 19.02
CA ALA A 71 19.30 -24.72 18.94
C ALA A 71 18.24 -23.87 18.24
N SER A 72 17.36 -24.50 17.45
CA SER A 72 16.31 -23.83 16.68
C SER A 72 14.99 -24.61 16.78
N LEU A 73 14.00 -24.04 17.47
CA LEU A 73 12.67 -24.64 17.64
C LEU A 73 11.54 -23.61 17.67
N THR A 74 10.34 -24.01 17.28
CA THR A 74 9.11 -23.23 17.45
C THR A 74 8.01 -24.09 18.05
N PHE A 75 7.37 -23.63 19.13
CA PHE A 75 6.26 -24.33 19.77
C PHE A 75 4.99 -24.22 18.92
N ASP A 76 4.65 -25.33 18.26
CA ASP A 76 3.68 -25.46 17.17
C ASP A 76 2.32 -25.90 17.69
N ARG A 77 1.76 -25.15 18.65
CA ARG A 77 0.46 -25.46 19.25
C ARG A 77 -0.44 -24.21 19.31
N PRO A 78 -1.70 -24.29 18.82
CA PRO A 78 -2.67 -23.22 18.94
C PRO A 78 -2.81 -22.69 20.38
N GLY A 79 -2.55 -21.40 20.58
CA GLY A 79 -2.61 -20.75 21.89
C GLY A 79 -1.51 -21.15 22.90
N PHE A 80 -0.36 -21.66 22.46
CA PHE A 80 0.73 -22.07 23.35
C PHE A 80 1.25 -20.94 24.24
N ALA A 81 1.62 -21.29 25.47
CA ALA A 81 2.17 -20.37 26.46
C ALA A 81 3.54 -20.81 26.99
N LEU A 82 4.59 -20.05 26.66
CA LEU A 82 5.89 -20.15 27.32
C LEU A 82 5.94 -19.19 28.52
N GLU A 83 6.30 -19.70 29.69
CA GLU A 83 6.37 -18.93 30.94
C GLU A 83 7.74 -19.09 31.59
N VAL A 84 8.53 -18.01 31.57
CA VAL A 84 9.87 -17.95 32.17
C VAL A 84 9.83 -17.03 33.38
N THR A 85 10.16 -17.52 34.58
CA THR A 85 9.97 -16.74 35.82
C THR A 85 11.05 -15.66 36.01
N ASN A 86 12.27 -15.96 35.60
CA ASN A 86 13.43 -15.07 35.59
C ASN A 86 13.74 -14.75 34.12
N ASP A 87 14.99 -14.88 33.69
CA ASP A 87 15.49 -14.42 32.40
C ASP A 87 15.33 -15.46 31.28
N LEU A 88 15.10 -14.94 30.07
CA LEU A 88 15.13 -15.68 28.80
C LEU A 88 16.30 -15.16 27.94
N ILE A 89 17.20 -16.05 27.55
CA ILE A 89 18.36 -15.75 26.68
C ILE A 89 18.27 -16.59 25.40
N VAL A 90 18.45 -15.95 24.24
CA VAL A 90 18.59 -16.62 22.94
C VAL A 90 19.86 -16.12 22.25
N ALA A 91 20.74 -17.03 21.82
CA ALA A 91 22.04 -16.71 21.22
C ALA A 91 22.45 -17.79 20.21
N ASP A 92 22.92 -17.45 19.00
CA ASP A 92 23.24 -18.43 17.94
C ASP A 92 22.13 -19.48 17.72
N GLY A 93 20.87 -19.06 17.64
CA GLY A 93 19.73 -19.98 17.67
C GLY A 93 18.38 -19.30 17.59
N SER A 94 17.31 -20.09 17.53
CA SER A 94 15.95 -19.57 17.45
C SER A 94 14.96 -20.23 18.39
N LEU A 95 14.06 -19.41 18.91
CA LEU A 95 12.92 -19.81 19.72
C LEU A 95 11.66 -19.19 19.13
N GLY A 96 10.55 -19.91 19.11
CA GLY A 96 9.28 -19.36 18.66
C GLY A 96 8.04 -19.94 19.33
N VAL A 97 6.91 -19.25 19.19
CA VAL A 97 5.58 -19.73 19.60
C VAL A 97 4.53 -19.46 18.51
N GLY A 98 3.66 -20.45 18.30
CA GLY A 98 2.63 -20.45 17.26
C GLY A 98 3.20 -20.78 15.87
N TRP A 99 2.33 -20.73 14.86
CA TRP A 99 2.67 -20.88 13.45
C TRP A 99 1.71 -20.06 12.58
N THR A 100 1.98 -19.96 11.28
CA THR A 100 1.08 -19.31 10.31
C THR A 100 -0.31 -19.95 10.32
N ASN A 101 -1.35 -19.12 10.14
CA ASN A 101 -2.76 -19.52 10.06
C ASN A 101 -3.34 -20.18 11.34
N MET A 102 -2.64 -20.09 12.48
CA MET A 102 -3.12 -20.67 13.73
C MET A 102 -4.28 -19.90 14.37
N THR A 103 -5.04 -20.60 15.21
CA THR A 103 -6.04 -20.02 16.10
C THR A 103 -5.50 -19.93 17.53
N GLY A 104 -6.12 -19.08 18.35
CA GLY A 104 -5.71 -18.90 19.75
C GLY A 104 -4.51 -17.97 19.93
N LEU A 105 -4.35 -17.48 21.16
CA LEU A 105 -3.37 -16.45 21.50
C LEU A 105 -2.08 -17.11 22.00
N ALA A 106 -1.03 -17.09 21.17
CA ALA A 106 0.30 -17.54 21.58
C ALA A 106 0.95 -16.50 22.52
N ARG A 107 1.61 -16.94 23.59
CA ARG A 107 2.31 -16.03 24.52
C ARG A 107 3.72 -16.50 24.88
N ILE A 108 4.62 -15.54 25.04
CA ILE A 108 5.86 -15.66 25.79
C ILE A 108 5.79 -14.66 26.94
N ALA A 109 5.87 -15.15 28.18
CA ALA A 109 5.95 -14.34 29.39
C ALA A 109 7.33 -14.53 30.03
N VAL A 110 7.99 -13.43 30.39
CA VAL A 110 9.31 -13.41 31.02
C VAL A 110 9.25 -12.51 32.25
N GLY A 111 9.54 -13.04 33.44
CA GLY A 111 9.48 -12.29 34.70
C GLY A 111 10.76 -11.51 35.03
N GLY A 112 11.89 -11.90 34.46
CA GLY A 112 13.14 -11.14 34.42
C GLY A 112 13.35 -10.44 33.09
N ASP A 113 14.59 -10.44 32.61
CA ASP A 113 15.01 -9.81 31.35
C ASP A 113 14.90 -10.77 30.16
N LEU A 114 14.71 -10.21 28.96
CA LEU A 114 14.88 -10.91 27.69
C LEU A 114 16.15 -10.40 27.00
N VAL A 115 17.09 -11.30 26.74
CA VAL A 115 18.32 -11.00 26.01
C VAL A 115 18.38 -11.81 24.73
N LEU A 116 18.42 -11.12 23.59
CA LEU A 116 18.84 -11.70 22.32
C LEU A 116 20.28 -11.28 22.06
N ASP A 117 21.20 -12.22 22.26
CA ASP A 117 22.62 -12.07 21.92
C ASP A 117 22.84 -12.39 20.42
N PRO A 118 24.04 -12.14 19.85
CA PRO A 118 24.28 -12.34 18.41
C PRO A 118 23.82 -13.70 17.89
N GLY A 119 23.22 -13.69 16.69
CA GLY A 119 22.60 -14.88 16.10
C GLY A 119 21.32 -15.36 16.79
N GLY A 120 20.84 -14.66 17.83
CA GLY A 120 19.61 -14.98 18.55
C GLY A 120 18.35 -14.46 17.84
N ALA A 121 17.40 -15.35 17.58
CA ALA A 121 16.15 -15.02 16.88
C ALA A 121 14.90 -15.46 17.65
N LEU A 122 13.90 -14.57 17.74
CA LEU A 122 12.62 -14.84 18.40
C LEU A 122 11.45 -14.73 17.40
N TYR A 123 10.67 -15.81 17.25
CA TYR A 123 9.55 -15.89 16.30
C TYR A 123 8.20 -15.88 17.03
N LEU A 124 7.33 -14.93 16.73
CA LEU A 124 6.01 -14.79 17.34
C LEU A 124 4.94 -14.80 16.25
N TYR A 125 4.14 -15.85 16.18
CA TYR A 125 3.05 -15.97 15.21
C TYR A 125 1.71 -15.63 15.86
N ALA A 126 1.08 -14.54 15.40
CA ALA A 126 -0.24 -14.13 15.86
C ALA A 126 -1.34 -15.06 15.34
N GLY A 127 -2.19 -15.54 16.25
CA GLY A 127 -3.41 -16.27 15.87
C GLY A 127 -4.54 -15.33 15.43
N ALA A 128 -5.57 -15.91 14.81
CA ALA A 128 -6.75 -15.15 14.37
C ALA A 128 -7.48 -14.49 15.56
N THR A 129 -7.68 -13.18 15.47
CA THR A 129 -8.48 -12.39 16.44
C THR A 129 -9.98 -12.53 16.19
N ASN A 130 -10.40 -12.86 14.96
CA ASN A 130 -11.79 -13.04 14.53
C ASN A 130 -12.69 -11.82 14.83
N GLY A 131 -12.12 -10.61 14.92
CA GLY A 131 -12.82 -9.40 15.35
C GLY A 131 -13.38 -9.46 16.79
N THR A 132 -12.83 -10.33 17.64
CA THR A 132 -13.22 -10.43 19.06
C THR A 132 -12.64 -9.29 19.90
N ALA A 133 -12.99 -9.22 21.18
CA ALA A 133 -12.59 -8.15 22.11
C ALA A 133 -11.07 -8.07 22.44
N ARG A 134 -10.22 -8.87 21.80
CA ARG A 134 -8.76 -8.79 21.93
C ARG A 134 -8.16 -8.15 20.69
N ASP A 135 -7.33 -7.14 20.90
CA ASP A 135 -6.69 -6.33 19.85
C ASP A 135 -5.39 -6.94 19.31
N TYR A 136 -4.94 -8.09 19.82
CA TYR A 136 -3.72 -8.80 19.38
C TYR A 136 -3.92 -10.33 19.38
N GLY A 137 -3.22 -11.00 18.45
CA GLY A 137 -3.25 -12.45 18.25
C GLY A 137 -2.07 -13.21 18.87
N ALA A 138 -0.99 -12.52 19.26
CA ALA A 138 0.08 -13.06 20.11
C ALA A 138 0.69 -11.97 21.00
N CYS A 139 1.36 -12.36 22.08
CA CYS A 139 1.95 -11.44 23.04
C CYS A 139 3.34 -11.88 23.51
N LEU A 140 4.32 -10.98 23.43
CA LEU A 140 5.53 -11.04 24.23
C LEU A 140 5.35 -10.09 25.42
N SER A 141 5.44 -10.60 26.64
CA SER A 141 5.30 -9.83 27.87
C SER A 141 6.50 -10.04 28.78
N VAL A 142 7.39 -9.05 28.83
CA VAL A 142 8.61 -9.05 29.65
C VAL A 142 8.41 -8.08 30.80
N THR A 143 8.67 -8.51 32.03
CA THR A 143 8.59 -7.63 33.21
C THR A 143 9.85 -6.78 33.34
N GLY A 144 11.03 -7.38 33.07
CA GLY A 144 12.32 -6.70 32.98
C GLY A 144 12.52 -5.95 31.66
N GLY A 145 13.77 -5.74 31.29
CA GLY A 145 14.20 -5.13 30.05
C GLY A 145 14.28 -6.12 28.88
N VAL A 146 14.20 -5.59 27.66
CA VAL A 146 14.50 -6.33 26.43
C VAL A 146 15.77 -5.75 25.82
N ARG A 147 16.79 -6.60 25.62
CA ARG A 147 18.03 -6.27 24.90
C ARG A 147 18.08 -7.07 23.61
N ILE A 148 18.08 -6.37 22.47
CA ILE A 148 18.38 -6.95 21.16
C ILE A 148 19.80 -6.51 20.79
N GLY A 149 20.74 -7.46 20.79
CA GLY A 149 22.13 -7.24 20.40
C GLY A 149 22.30 -7.06 18.89
N ALA A 150 23.54 -6.82 18.45
CA ALA A 150 23.90 -6.87 17.04
C ALA A 150 23.62 -8.27 16.47
N ASP A 151 23.17 -8.34 15.22
CA ASP A 151 22.84 -9.59 14.52
C ASP A 151 21.78 -10.46 15.23
N ALA A 152 20.92 -9.84 16.04
CA ALA A 152 19.83 -10.47 16.78
C ALA A 152 18.46 -9.87 16.40
N TRP A 153 17.41 -10.69 16.35
CA TRP A 153 16.15 -10.33 15.69
C TRP A 153 14.89 -10.84 16.38
N ILE A 154 13.85 -10.00 16.45
CA ILE A 154 12.46 -10.43 16.72
C ILE A 154 11.66 -10.41 15.42
N TYR A 155 10.91 -11.47 15.15
CA TYR A 155 10.08 -11.64 13.96
C TYR A 155 8.59 -11.79 14.34
N PRO A 156 7.85 -10.67 14.42
CA PRO A 156 6.41 -10.70 14.67
C PRO A 156 5.64 -10.94 13.38
N TYR A 157 4.97 -12.09 13.28
CA TYR A 157 4.07 -12.43 12.17
C TYR A 157 2.63 -12.08 12.53
N ALA A 158 1.96 -11.34 11.65
CA ALA A 158 0.51 -11.17 11.71
C ALA A 158 -0.20 -12.41 11.16
N HIS A 159 -1.47 -12.60 11.54
CA HIS A 159 -2.33 -13.60 10.92
C HIS A 159 -2.72 -13.13 9.51
N ASN A 160 -2.09 -13.70 8.49
CA ASN A 160 -2.14 -13.30 7.08
C ASN A 160 -3.51 -13.15 6.39
N HIS A 161 -4.61 -13.62 6.98
CA HIS A 161 -5.98 -13.46 6.46
C HIS A 161 -6.94 -12.70 7.40
N ASP A 162 -6.64 -12.64 8.70
CA ASP A 162 -7.49 -12.02 9.73
C ASP A 162 -6.96 -10.63 10.08
N GLY A 163 -5.64 -10.51 10.19
CA GLY A 163 -4.94 -9.29 10.56
C GLY A 163 -4.61 -9.18 12.05
N GLY A 164 -4.86 -10.22 12.85
CA GLY A 164 -4.36 -10.28 14.23
C GLY A 164 -2.85 -10.08 14.29
N THR A 165 -2.36 -9.19 15.16
CA THR A 165 -0.94 -8.81 15.25
C THR A 165 -0.29 -9.23 16.55
N VAL A 166 1.04 -9.16 16.61
CA VAL A 166 1.81 -9.39 17.84
C VAL A 166 1.89 -8.10 18.65
N LEU A 167 1.69 -8.18 19.96
CA LEU A 167 1.97 -7.10 20.90
C LEU A 167 3.23 -7.40 21.71
N LEU A 168 4.14 -6.44 21.79
CA LEU A 168 5.36 -6.49 22.60
C LEU A 168 5.18 -5.56 23.80
N ARG A 169 5.31 -6.10 25.02
CA ARG A 169 5.24 -5.36 26.30
C ARG A 169 6.52 -5.59 27.08
N MET A 170 7.14 -4.52 27.57
CA MET A 170 8.39 -4.56 28.34
C MET A 170 8.53 -3.35 29.27
N SER A 171 9.44 -3.40 30.25
CA SER A 171 9.78 -2.18 31.01
C SER A 171 10.59 -1.21 30.14
N ASN A 172 11.69 -1.69 29.54
CA ASN A 172 12.60 -0.93 28.69
C ASN A 172 12.99 -1.77 27.47
N LEU A 173 13.35 -1.12 26.37
CA LEU A 173 13.83 -1.77 25.15
C LEU A 173 15.13 -1.11 24.68
N VAL A 174 16.16 -1.92 24.45
CA VAL A 174 17.40 -1.51 23.78
C VAL A 174 17.56 -2.33 22.52
N VAL A 175 17.64 -1.68 21.37
CA VAL A 175 17.94 -2.31 20.07
C VAL A 175 19.26 -1.76 19.58
N ALA A 176 20.31 -2.56 19.69
CA ALA A 176 21.66 -2.19 19.26
C ALA A 176 21.76 -2.07 17.73
N ALA A 177 22.78 -1.36 17.25
CA ALA A 177 23.12 -1.33 15.84
C ALA A 177 23.31 -2.76 15.27
N ALA A 178 22.91 -2.97 14.02
CA ALA A 178 22.80 -4.28 13.35
C ALA A 178 21.81 -5.30 13.97
N GLY A 179 21.17 -5.00 15.10
CA GLY A 179 20.02 -5.74 15.62
C GLY A 179 18.69 -5.15 15.15
N GLY A 180 17.58 -5.86 15.37
CA GLY A 180 16.28 -5.30 15.03
C GLY A 180 15.03 -6.11 15.33
N ILE A 181 13.91 -5.57 14.85
CA ILE A 181 12.61 -6.26 14.78
C ILE A 181 12.16 -6.21 13.32
N ASN A 182 11.91 -7.38 12.74
CA ASN A 182 11.64 -7.54 11.31
C ASN A 182 10.27 -8.17 11.07
N ALA A 183 9.35 -7.35 10.59
CA ALA A 183 8.01 -7.66 10.14
C ALA A 183 7.85 -7.52 8.60
N ASP A 184 8.95 -7.46 7.83
CA ASP A 184 8.91 -7.36 6.36
C ASP A 184 8.20 -8.57 5.75
N ALA A 185 7.20 -8.31 4.89
CA ALA A 185 6.32 -9.31 4.29
C ALA A 185 5.49 -10.17 5.28
N LYS A 186 5.41 -9.80 6.57
CA LYS A 186 4.73 -10.58 7.63
C LYS A 186 3.31 -10.10 7.96
N GLY A 187 2.66 -9.46 6.99
CA GLY A 187 1.32 -8.89 7.08
C GLY A 187 0.24 -9.76 6.46
N TYR A 188 -0.71 -9.15 5.74
CA TYR A 188 -1.67 -9.90 4.95
C TYR A 188 -1.00 -10.53 3.71
N ASP A 189 -1.44 -11.74 3.35
CA ASP A 189 -0.99 -12.43 2.12
C ASP A 189 -1.49 -11.71 0.85
N CYS A 190 -0.91 -12.05 -0.29
CA CYS A 190 -1.33 -11.62 -1.63
C CYS A 190 -2.86 -11.71 -1.82
N ASP A 191 -3.43 -10.74 -2.55
CA ASP A 191 -4.87 -10.58 -2.75
C ASP A 191 -5.72 -10.45 -1.45
N THR A 192 -5.14 -10.31 -0.25
CA THR A 192 -5.88 -10.21 1.03
C THR A 192 -5.61 -8.92 1.83
N GLY A 193 -6.44 -8.71 2.85
CA GLY A 193 -6.45 -7.51 3.70
C GLY A 193 -7.54 -6.48 3.32
N PRO A 194 -7.77 -5.45 4.17
CA PRO A 194 -8.76 -4.38 3.95
C PRO A 194 -8.45 -3.48 2.74
N GLY A 195 -7.17 -3.21 2.51
CA GLY A 195 -6.65 -2.41 1.40
C GLY A 195 -6.15 -3.25 0.25
N ARG A 196 -6.74 -4.43 -0.01
CA ARG A 196 -6.38 -5.25 -1.18
C ARG A 196 -6.85 -4.62 -2.50
N ALA A 197 -6.32 -5.15 -3.59
CA ALA A 197 -6.71 -4.85 -4.97
C ALA A 197 -8.25 -4.88 -5.19
N ALA A 198 -8.81 -3.82 -5.79
CA ALA A 198 -10.26 -3.66 -5.97
C ALA A 198 -10.90 -4.62 -7.00
N GLY A 199 -10.10 -5.44 -7.69
CA GLY A 199 -10.57 -6.43 -8.68
C GLY A 199 -10.63 -7.88 -8.20
N GLY A 200 -9.85 -8.25 -7.19
CA GLY A 200 -9.55 -9.66 -6.86
C GLY A 200 -8.41 -10.24 -7.71
N VAL A 201 -8.47 -11.54 -8.02
CA VAL A 201 -7.46 -12.25 -8.83
C VAL A 201 -7.42 -11.78 -10.29
N ASP A 202 -6.23 -11.88 -10.90
CA ASP A 202 -5.85 -11.40 -12.25
C ASP A 202 -5.66 -9.87 -12.39
N TYR A 203 -5.48 -9.15 -11.27
CA TYR A 203 -5.42 -7.69 -11.25
C TYR A 203 -4.18 -7.15 -10.52
N PRO A 204 -3.16 -6.64 -11.23
CA PRO A 204 -1.85 -6.35 -10.67
C PRO A 204 -1.72 -5.00 -9.95
N CYS A 205 -2.77 -4.49 -9.31
CA CYS A 205 -2.66 -3.24 -8.55
C CYS A 205 -2.06 -3.48 -7.16
N GLY A 206 -1.42 -2.46 -6.58
CA GLY A 206 -0.74 -2.59 -5.30
C GLY A 206 -1.71 -2.58 -4.11
N GLY A 207 -1.29 -3.18 -2.99
CA GLY A 207 -2.01 -3.06 -1.71
C GLY A 207 -1.91 -1.64 -1.14
N GLY A 208 -2.87 -1.21 -0.32
CA GLY A 208 -2.82 0.04 0.44
C GLY A 208 -2.71 -0.20 1.95
N TYR A 209 -2.21 0.78 2.71
CA TYR A 209 -2.34 0.82 4.17
C TYR A 209 -2.19 2.24 4.75
N GLY A 210 -0.97 2.77 4.80
CA GLY A 210 -0.70 4.15 5.18
C GLY A 210 -0.97 5.11 4.03
N GLY A 211 -0.39 4.79 2.89
CA GLY A 211 -0.71 5.34 1.58
C GLY A 211 -1.62 4.41 0.77
N HIS A 212 -2.10 4.90 -0.36
CA HIS A 212 -2.83 4.09 -1.34
C HIS A 212 -1.86 3.27 -2.20
N GLY A 213 -2.28 2.08 -2.62
CA GLY A 213 -1.57 1.30 -3.62
C GLY A 213 -1.70 1.92 -5.01
N GLY A 214 -0.69 1.71 -5.85
CA GLY A 214 -0.70 2.14 -7.24
C GLY A 214 -1.69 1.34 -8.08
N ASP A 215 -2.17 1.97 -9.16
CA ASP A 215 -3.09 1.37 -10.11
C ASP A 215 -2.41 0.27 -10.94
N GLY A 216 -3.21 -0.71 -11.37
CA GLY A 216 -2.80 -1.81 -12.23
C GLY A 216 -3.49 -1.76 -13.59
N LYS A 217 -2.84 -2.33 -14.61
CA LYS A 217 -3.40 -2.47 -15.97
C LYS A 217 -3.12 -3.87 -16.52
N TYR A 218 -4.17 -4.52 -17.03
CA TYR A 218 -4.08 -5.77 -17.77
C TYR A 218 -4.56 -5.58 -19.23
N SER A 219 -3.97 -6.32 -20.17
CA SER A 219 -4.27 -6.25 -21.59
C SER A 219 -5.77 -6.39 -21.90
N GLY A 220 -6.34 -5.41 -22.59
CA GLY A 220 -7.77 -5.37 -22.93
C GLY A 220 -8.72 -5.03 -21.77
N VAL A 221 -8.21 -4.79 -20.56
CA VAL A 221 -8.98 -4.40 -19.38
C VAL A 221 -8.65 -2.95 -18.99
N THR A 222 -9.62 -2.28 -18.36
CA THR A 222 -9.48 -0.92 -17.83
C THR A 222 -8.47 -0.85 -16.70
N THR A 223 -7.81 0.31 -16.54
CA THR A 223 -7.00 0.62 -15.34
C THR A 223 -7.83 0.36 -14.09
N LEU A 224 -7.29 -0.40 -13.14
CA LEU A 224 -7.93 -0.67 -11.86
C LEU A 224 -7.21 0.06 -10.73
N LYS A 225 -8.01 0.54 -9.78
CA LYS A 225 -7.52 1.24 -8.60
C LYS A 225 -6.79 0.29 -7.66
N GLY A 226 -5.64 0.74 -7.17
CA GLY A 226 -4.93 0.10 -6.07
C GLY A 226 -5.69 0.22 -4.75
N GLY A 227 -5.14 -0.44 -3.73
CA GLY A 227 -5.71 -0.48 -2.39
C GLY A 227 -5.86 0.90 -1.75
N ILE A 228 -6.92 1.08 -0.97
CA ILE A 228 -7.09 2.29 -0.15
C ILE A 228 -6.26 2.22 1.13
N ALA A 229 -5.96 3.39 1.70
CA ALA A 229 -5.41 3.50 3.04
C ALA A 229 -6.47 3.14 4.11
N TYR A 230 -6.04 2.57 5.25
CA TYR A 230 -6.90 2.22 6.39
C TYR A 230 -6.12 2.24 7.71
N GLY A 231 -6.82 2.04 8.84
CA GLY A 231 -6.23 2.08 10.18
C GLY A 231 -6.01 3.50 10.72
N SER A 232 -5.64 3.60 11.99
CA SER A 232 -5.32 4.89 12.64
C SER A 232 -3.91 5.34 12.30
N VAL A 233 -3.74 6.66 12.10
CA VAL A 233 -2.43 7.31 11.97
C VAL A 233 -1.70 7.34 13.31
N ALA A 234 -2.40 7.71 14.38
CA ALA A 234 -1.83 7.89 15.72
C ALA A 234 -1.69 6.59 16.53
N CYS A 235 -2.33 5.49 16.09
CA CYS A 235 -2.21 4.18 16.75
C CYS A 235 -2.31 3.06 15.71
N PRO A 236 -1.28 2.87 14.87
CA PRO A 236 -1.26 1.89 13.81
C PRO A 236 -1.00 0.48 14.40
N ILE A 237 -2.07 -0.33 14.51
CA ILE A 237 -2.01 -1.68 15.11
C ILE A 237 -2.23 -2.84 14.13
N GLY A 238 -2.60 -2.54 12.88
CA GLY A 238 -2.95 -3.52 11.85
C GLY A 238 -1.83 -3.70 10.83
N PRO A 239 -1.69 -4.87 10.20
CA PRO A 239 -0.69 -5.10 9.17
C PRO A 239 -1.12 -4.46 7.83
N GLY A 240 -0.16 -4.30 6.93
CA GLY A 240 -0.38 -3.86 5.55
C GLY A 240 -1.04 -4.94 4.70
N SER A 241 -1.80 -4.52 3.67
CA SER A 241 -2.51 -5.42 2.75
C SER A 241 -1.62 -5.95 1.62
N GLY A 242 -1.91 -7.15 1.14
CA GLY A 242 -1.20 -7.76 0.01
C GLY A 242 -1.51 -7.08 -1.33
N GLY A 243 -0.55 -7.14 -2.25
CA GLY A 243 -0.72 -6.74 -3.64
C GLY A 243 -1.56 -7.75 -4.43
N GLY A 244 -2.12 -7.30 -5.56
CA GLY A 244 -2.96 -8.14 -6.42
C GLY A 244 -2.16 -9.04 -7.38
N SER A 245 -2.57 -10.29 -7.52
CA SER A 245 -1.86 -11.30 -8.32
C SER A 245 -2.26 -11.31 -9.80
N TYR A 246 -1.28 -11.47 -10.69
CA TYR A 246 -1.49 -11.59 -12.14
C TYR A 246 -1.31 -13.03 -12.65
N GLN A 247 -2.37 -13.68 -13.16
CA GLN A 247 -2.36 -15.09 -13.56
C GLN A 247 -1.93 -16.03 -12.42
N PRO A 248 -2.60 -16.02 -11.25
CA PRO A 248 -2.24 -16.86 -10.10
C PRO A 248 -2.36 -18.36 -10.41
N GLN A 249 -3.14 -18.73 -11.42
CA GLN A 249 -3.21 -20.08 -12.01
C GLN A 249 -1.84 -20.60 -12.52
N LYS A 250 -0.87 -19.71 -12.72
CA LYS A 250 0.52 -20.02 -13.12
C LYS A 250 1.52 -19.95 -11.98
N GLY A 251 1.08 -19.71 -10.74
CA GLY A 251 1.95 -19.56 -9.56
C GLY A 251 2.47 -18.12 -9.32
N ASN A 252 2.12 -17.16 -10.18
CA ASN A 252 2.43 -15.75 -10.00
C ASN A 252 1.64 -15.16 -8.81
N ARG A 253 2.29 -14.35 -7.96
CA ARG A 253 1.65 -13.73 -6.79
C ARG A 253 1.97 -12.24 -6.67
N GLY A 254 1.00 -11.48 -6.16
CA GLY A 254 1.27 -10.16 -5.59
C GLY A 254 2.14 -10.27 -4.33
N GLY A 255 2.81 -9.19 -3.96
CA GLY A 255 3.65 -9.20 -2.76
C GLY A 255 2.83 -9.20 -1.47
N ALA A 256 3.26 -9.92 -0.44
CA ALA A 256 2.64 -9.84 0.89
C ALA A 256 2.82 -8.43 1.51
N GLY A 257 1.85 -8.00 2.32
CA GLY A 257 1.96 -6.75 3.07
C GLY A 257 2.97 -6.84 4.22
N GLY A 258 3.47 -5.70 4.70
CA GLY A 258 4.27 -5.64 5.91
C GLY A 258 3.44 -5.97 7.16
N GLY A 259 4.06 -6.60 8.15
CA GLY A 259 3.44 -6.95 9.42
C GLY A 259 3.21 -5.74 10.34
N ALA A 260 3.13 -5.98 11.65
CA ALA A 260 3.00 -4.91 12.63
C ALA A 260 3.98 -5.09 13.80
N ILE A 261 4.77 -4.06 14.06
CA ILE A 261 5.65 -3.95 15.22
C ILE A 261 4.92 -3.06 16.23
N ARG A 262 4.47 -3.63 17.35
CA ARG A 262 3.71 -2.91 18.39
C ARG A 262 4.45 -2.97 19.70
N ILE A 263 5.14 -1.90 20.05
CA ILE A 263 6.00 -1.77 21.23
C ILE A 263 5.26 -0.91 22.27
N ALA A 264 4.96 -1.50 23.42
CA ALA A 264 4.43 -0.80 24.59
C ALA A 264 5.44 -0.91 25.75
N ALA A 265 6.35 0.06 25.86
CA ALA A 265 7.39 0.12 26.88
C ALA A 265 6.99 1.04 28.04
N ALA A 266 7.11 0.59 29.29
CA ALA A 266 6.76 1.41 30.46
C ALA A 266 7.79 2.52 30.78
N GLY A 267 9.00 2.43 30.20
CA GLY A 267 10.13 3.31 30.41
C GLY A 267 10.77 3.73 29.10
N THR A 268 12.04 3.34 28.92
CA THR A 268 12.91 3.86 27.86
C THR A 268 12.95 2.93 26.66
N VAL A 269 12.85 3.50 25.46
CA VAL A 269 13.21 2.85 24.19
C VAL A 269 14.45 3.53 23.63
N THR A 270 15.56 2.80 23.54
CA THR A 270 16.77 3.22 22.83
C THR A 270 16.91 2.39 21.56
N LEU A 271 16.80 3.02 20.40
CA LEU A 271 16.78 2.38 19.09
C LEU A 271 17.95 2.89 18.23
N ASP A 272 19.01 2.09 18.14
CA ASP A 272 20.14 2.31 17.21
C ASP A 272 20.16 1.29 16.06
N GLY A 273 19.45 0.17 16.23
CA GLY A 273 19.18 -0.83 15.18
C GLY A 273 18.02 -0.47 14.26
N THR A 274 17.31 -1.48 13.78
CA THR A 274 16.22 -1.32 12.78
C THR A 274 14.90 -1.92 13.24
N LEU A 275 13.81 -1.17 13.09
CA LEU A 275 12.44 -1.68 13.08
C LEU A 275 11.96 -1.64 11.63
N SER A 276 11.68 -2.80 11.02
CA SER A 276 11.25 -2.89 9.62
C SER A 276 9.93 -3.64 9.49
N ALA A 277 8.99 -3.08 8.74
CA ALA A 277 7.67 -3.63 8.43
C ALA A 277 7.29 -3.29 6.97
N GLY A 278 8.22 -3.50 6.04
CA GLY A 278 8.04 -3.25 4.61
C GLY A 278 7.14 -4.28 3.91
N GLY A 279 6.46 -3.84 2.85
CA GLY A 279 5.73 -4.71 1.93
C GLY A 279 6.66 -5.40 0.92
N GLU A 280 6.29 -6.60 0.48
CA GLU A 280 7.04 -7.38 -0.50
C GLU A 280 6.80 -6.87 -1.93
N ASN A 281 7.79 -7.04 -2.80
CA ASN A 281 7.62 -6.81 -4.24
C ASN A 281 6.72 -7.88 -4.85
N GLY A 282 5.81 -7.53 -5.76
CA GLY A 282 5.04 -8.53 -6.52
C GLY A 282 5.90 -9.28 -7.55
N ASP A 283 5.53 -10.51 -7.90
CA ASP A 283 6.21 -11.31 -8.93
C ASP A 283 5.54 -11.20 -10.31
N HIS A 284 6.32 -11.37 -11.38
CA HIS A 284 5.83 -11.62 -12.75
C HIS A 284 4.58 -10.82 -13.14
N ALA A 285 4.72 -9.50 -13.31
CA ALA A 285 3.63 -8.58 -13.60
C ALA A 285 2.55 -8.36 -12.50
N SER A 286 2.75 -8.83 -11.27
CA SER A 286 1.83 -8.63 -10.13
C SER A 286 2.14 -7.36 -9.30
N GLY A 287 1.15 -6.92 -8.50
CA GLY A 287 1.26 -5.73 -7.65
C GLY A 287 2.08 -5.93 -6.37
N GLY A 288 2.70 -4.87 -5.89
CA GLY A 288 3.44 -4.88 -4.62
C GLY A 288 2.54 -4.82 -3.38
N GLY A 289 2.99 -5.42 -2.28
CA GLY A 289 2.34 -5.35 -0.97
C GLY A 289 2.52 -3.99 -0.30
N ALA A 290 1.55 -3.58 0.52
CA ALA A 290 1.64 -2.33 1.27
C ALA A 290 2.66 -2.43 2.41
N GLY A 291 3.27 -1.31 2.78
CA GLY A 291 3.99 -1.18 4.04
C GLY A 291 3.05 -1.45 5.23
N GLY A 292 3.62 -1.97 6.32
CA GLY A 292 2.92 -2.36 7.53
C GLY A 292 2.83 -1.25 8.58
N ALA A 293 2.75 -1.66 9.85
CA ALA A 293 2.67 -0.77 10.99
C ALA A 293 3.90 -0.84 11.89
N ILE A 294 4.35 0.31 12.38
CA ILE A 294 5.29 0.41 13.50
C ILE A 294 4.69 1.39 14.51
N HIS A 295 4.37 0.91 15.71
CA HIS A 295 3.89 1.73 16.82
C HIS A 295 4.83 1.57 18.01
N VAL A 296 5.46 2.67 18.41
CA VAL A 296 6.34 2.75 19.59
C VAL A 296 5.67 3.66 20.60
N ALA A 297 5.10 3.09 21.65
CA ALA A 297 4.60 3.81 22.81
C ALA A 297 5.57 3.63 23.98
N CYS A 298 6.12 4.73 24.50
CA CYS A 298 7.09 4.73 25.58
C CYS A 298 7.01 5.99 26.45
N ARG A 299 7.80 6.06 27.52
CA ARG A 299 7.96 7.26 28.34
C ARG A 299 9.15 8.11 27.89
N THR A 300 10.24 7.46 27.49
CA THR A 300 11.45 8.13 27.00
C THR A 300 11.94 7.47 25.72
N PHE A 301 12.13 8.25 24.66
CA PHE A 301 12.63 7.76 23.36
C PHE A 301 14.03 8.30 23.03
N GLY A 302 14.86 7.49 22.40
CA GLY A 302 16.17 7.92 21.90
C GLY A 302 16.84 6.93 20.94
N GLY A 303 18.02 7.33 20.44
CA GLY A 303 18.81 6.56 19.48
C GLY A 303 18.80 7.14 18.06
N THR A 304 19.51 6.47 17.16
CA THR A 304 19.80 6.93 15.77
C THR A 304 19.34 5.93 14.68
N GLY A 305 18.58 4.92 15.10
CA GLY A 305 18.15 3.79 14.28
C GLY A 305 17.13 4.15 13.20
N LEU A 306 16.66 3.11 12.51
CA LEU A 306 15.73 3.22 11.40
C LEU A 306 14.37 2.60 11.75
N LEU A 307 13.30 3.35 11.50
CA LEU A 307 11.93 2.84 11.46
C LEU A 307 11.46 2.86 10.01
N ARG A 308 11.19 1.69 9.43
CA ARG A 308 10.87 1.52 8.00
C ARG A 308 9.60 0.70 7.78
N ALA A 309 8.60 1.27 7.13
CA ALA A 309 7.40 0.59 6.67
C ALA A 309 7.11 0.99 5.22
N ASP A 310 8.05 0.73 4.31
CA ASP A 310 7.92 1.08 2.89
C ASP A 310 6.98 0.12 2.14
N GLY A 311 6.35 0.60 1.07
CA GLY A 311 5.59 -0.24 0.15
C GLY A 311 6.49 -1.04 -0.79
N GLY A 312 6.09 -2.27 -1.13
CA GLY A 312 6.77 -3.10 -2.10
C GLY A 312 6.51 -2.67 -3.55
N GLY A 313 7.47 -2.85 -4.43
CA GLY A 313 7.36 -2.53 -5.85
C GLY A 313 6.49 -3.54 -6.63
N GLY A 314 5.76 -3.05 -7.64
CA GLY A 314 5.17 -3.92 -8.66
C GLY A 314 6.21 -4.24 -9.75
N ARG A 315 6.22 -5.48 -10.26
CA ARG A 315 7.09 -5.88 -11.40
C ARG A 315 6.40 -5.72 -12.75
N VAL A 316 7.17 -5.50 -13.81
CA VAL A 316 6.65 -5.44 -15.19
C VAL A 316 7.20 -6.61 -16.00
N GLN A 317 6.31 -7.39 -16.62
CA GLN A 317 6.68 -8.44 -17.58
C GLN A 317 6.87 -7.80 -18.97
N LYS A 318 8.05 -8.00 -19.57
CA LYS A 318 8.30 -7.62 -20.97
C LYS A 318 7.64 -8.60 -21.96
N ALA A 319 7.51 -8.16 -23.21
CA ALA A 319 7.01 -9.00 -24.31
C ALA A 319 7.94 -10.18 -24.66
N ASP A 320 9.22 -10.12 -24.26
CA ASP A 320 10.22 -11.20 -24.40
C ASP A 320 10.22 -12.21 -23.23
N GLY A 321 9.36 -12.00 -22.22
CA GLY A 321 9.28 -12.85 -21.03
C GLY A 321 10.23 -12.49 -19.89
N SER A 322 11.10 -11.49 -20.04
CA SER A 322 11.96 -11.03 -18.93
C SER A 322 11.26 -10.06 -17.97
N ASP A 323 11.52 -10.23 -16.67
CA ASP A 323 11.10 -9.32 -15.61
C ASP A 323 11.95 -8.04 -15.64
N ASN A 324 11.31 -6.87 -15.45
CA ASN A 324 12.02 -5.63 -15.14
C ASN A 324 11.08 -4.64 -14.42
N TYR A 325 11.64 -3.64 -13.75
CA TYR A 325 10.84 -2.60 -13.09
C TYR A 325 10.17 -1.61 -14.08
N SER A 326 10.64 -1.55 -15.33
CA SER A 326 10.10 -0.67 -16.37
C SER A 326 10.15 -1.35 -17.73
N VAL A 327 9.07 -1.20 -18.52
CA VAL A 327 9.07 -1.03 -20.00
C VAL A 327 7.62 -0.92 -20.53
N THR A 328 7.47 -0.34 -21.71
CA THR A 328 6.24 -0.20 -22.50
C THR A 328 5.68 -1.54 -23.00
N GLY A 329 5.09 -2.35 -22.11
CA GLY A 329 4.36 -3.60 -22.43
C GLY A 329 2.83 -3.50 -22.35
N VAL A 330 2.10 -4.61 -22.52
CA VAL A 330 0.62 -4.64 -22.44
C VAL A 330 0.07 -4.72 -21.00
N ASN A 331 0.84 -5.25 -20.07
CA ASN A 331 0.47 -5.41 -18.65
C ASN A 331 1.35 -4.53 -17.75
N GLY A 332 0.83 -4.10 -16.61
CA GLY A 332 1.53 -3.16 -15.72
C GLY A 332 0.99 -3.21 -14.31
N SER A 333 1.91 -3.27 -13.35
CA SER A 333 1.59 -3.38 -11.94
C SER A 333 1.70 -2.05 -11.18
N GLY A 334 0.88 -1.92 -10.15
CA GLY A 334 1.03 -0.90 -9.11
C GLY A 334 1.99 -1.36 -8.00
N GLY A 335 2.80 -0.45 -7.47
CA GLY A 335 3.48 -0.69 -6.19
C GLY A 335 2.51 -0.55 -5.02
N GLY A 336 2.84 -1.14 -3.87
CA GLY A 336 2.04 -0.99 -2.65
C GLY A 336 2.17 0.40 -2.04
N GLY A 337 1.16 0.86 -1.32
CA GLY A 337 1.23 2.11 -0.56
C GLY A 337 2.24 2.02 0.58
N GLY A 338 2.81 3.15 0.99
CA GLY A 338 3.62 3.22 2.21
C GLY A 338 2.82 2.84 3.46
N GLY A 339 3.52 2.44 4.51
CA GLY A 339 2.95 1.99 5.78
C GLY A 339 2.66 3.13 6.76
N ARG A 340 2.52 2.79 8.05
CA ARG A 340 2.29 3.75 9.13
C ARG A 340 3.35 3.58 10.21
N ILE A 341 3.96 4.69 10.62
CA ILE A 341 4.83 4.75 11.80
C ILE A 341 4.18 5.71 12.80
N ALA A 342 4.18 5.36 14.08
CA ALA A 342 3.81 6.25 15.17
C ALA A 342 4.82 6.11 16.32
N VAL A 343 5.34 7.22 16.82
CA VAL A 343 6.23 7.28 17.99
C VAL A 343 5.61 8.20 19.04
N ASP A 344 5.05 7.59 20.06
CA ASP A 344 4.46 8.25 21.21
C ASP A 344 5.43 8.20 22.40
N TYR A 345 5.87 9.36 22.86
CA TYR A 345 6.81 9.53 23.99
C TYR A 345 6.37 10.67 24.90
N GLN A 346 7.01 10.79 26.07
CA GLN A 346 6.87 11.94 26.97
C GLN A 346 8.17 12.75 27.09
N ASN A 347 9.32 12.13 26.81
CA ASN A 347 10.65 12.71 26.93
C ASN A 347 11.57 12.17 25.83
N LEU A 348 12.62 12.92 25.49
CA LEU A 348 13.66 12.51 24.55
C LEU A 348 15.03 12.39 25.24
N ILE A 349 15.86 11.45 24.77
CA ILE A 349 17.26 11.35 25.19
C ILE A 349 18.11 12.31 24.34
N GLY A 350 18.37 13.50 24.85
CA GLY A 350 19.12 14.53 24.12
C GLY A 350 18.36 14.99 22.88
N SER A 351 19.00 14.91 21.71
CA SER A 351 18.40 15.22 20.40
C SER A 351 18.53 14.00 19.48
N PRO A 352 17.59 13.04 19.53
CA PRO A 352 17.66 11.82 18.72
C PRO A 352 17.59 12.12 17.22
N THR A 353 18.39 11.40 16.42
CA THR A 353 18.38 11.52 14.95
C THR A 353 17.81 10.25 14.31
N ALA A 354 16.69 9.76 14.84
CA ALA A 354 16.00 8.59 14.32
C ALA A 354 15.51 8.85 12.89
N ARG A 355 15.61 7.82 12.04
CA ARG A 355 15.22 7.89 10.62
C ARG A 355 13.89 7.18 10.39
N PHE A 356 13.08 7.73 9.49
CA PHE A 356 11.71 7.29 9.26
C PHE A 356 11.46 7.10 7.78
N SER A 357 10.96 5.92 7.38
CA SER A 357 10.59 5.68 5.99
C SER A 357 9.25 4.96 5.88
N THR A 358 8.35 5.56 5.10
CA THR A 358 7.04 5.04 4.68
C THR A 358 6.87 5.30 3.19
N ALA A 359 7.94 5.10 2.43
CA ALA A 359 8.01 5.40 1.01
C ALA A 359 7.00 4.54 0.22
N PRO A 360 6.46 5.06 -0.90
CA PRO A 360 5.59 4.28 -1.77
C PRO A 360 6.37 3.18 -2.47
N GLY A 361 5.66 2.09 -2.71
CA GLY A 361 6.06 1.05 -3.63
C GLY A 361 6.18 1.58 -5.05
N ASN A 362 7.32 1.24 -5.64
CA ASN A 362 7.69 1.52 -7.01
C ASN A 362 6.68 0.90 -8.02
N SER A 363 6.28 1.60 -9.10
CA SER A 363 5.27 1.14 -10.08
C SER A 363 5.67 1.26 -11.56
N ARG A 364 4.95 0.58 -12.48
CA ARG A 364 5.16 0.71 -13.94
C ARG A 364 4.99 2.14 -14.44
N TYR A 365 4.03 2.88 -13.89
CA TYR A 365 3.90 4.31 -14.15
C TYR A 365 5.18 4.93 -13.58
N GLN A 366 6.22 5.04 -14.42
CA GLN A 366 7.52 5.61 -14.07
C GLN A 366 7.25 6.82 -13.21
N ASN A 367 7.84 6.87 -12.02
CA ASN A 367 7.57 7.80 -10.90
C ASN A 367 7.60 9.27 -11.34
N THR A 368 6.60 9.63 -12.14
CA THR A 368 6.23 10.96 -12.56
C THR A 368 5.60 11.48 -11.31
N PRO A 369 6.19 12.50 -10.67
CA PRO A 369 5.62 13.09 -9.48
C PRO A 369 4.11 13.30 -9.67
N GLY A 370 3.34 12.97 -8.64
CA GLY A 370 1.89 13.18 -8.54
C GLY A 370 1.00 12.57 -9.63
N ASP A 371 1.48 11.58 -10.39
CA ASP A 371 0.57 10.75 -11.18
C ASP A 371 -0.36 9.98 -10.22
N PRO A 372 -1.70 10.20 -10.23
CA PRO A 372 -2.66 9.60 -9.30
C PRO A 372 -2.91 8.10 -9.54
N ARG A 373 -2.03 7.45 -10.32
CA ARG A 373 -1.94 6.00 -10.57
C ARG A 373 -0.70 5.38 -9.92
N THR A 374 0.25 6.20 -9.43
CA THR A 374 1.39 5.73 -8.62
C THR A 374 0.93 5.45 -7.18
N ALA A 375 1.75 4.76 -6.39
CA ALA A 375 1.44 4.51 -4.99
C ALA A 375 1.72 5.74 -4.12
N GLY A 376 0.94 5.92 -3.07
CA GLY A 376 1.09 7.04 -2.13
C GLY A 376 2.10 6.75 -1.01
N MET A 377 2.82 7.80 -0.60
CA MET A 377 3.56 7.82 0.68
C MET A 377 2.64 7.48 1.85
N GLY A 378 3.20 6.81 2.86
CA GLY A 378 2.53 6.51 4.12
C GLY A 378 2.52 7.69 5.10
N THR A 379 2.30 7.39 6.38
CA THR A 379 2.17 8.41 7.44
C THR A 379 3.13 8.15 8.59
N ILE A 380 3.76 9.21 9.10
CA ILE A 380 4.62 9.21 10.28
C ILE A 380 3.95 10.11 11.33
N HIS A 381 3.51 9.52 12.44
CA HIS A 381 2.91 10.22 13.58
C HIS A 381 3.96 10.46 14.68
N LEU A 382 4.04 11.70 15.17
CA LEU A 382 4.93 12.11 16.24
C LEU A 382 4.11 12.76 17.38
N ALA A 383 4.48 12.49 18.63
CA ALA A 383 3.83 13.05 19.81
C ALA A 383 3.93 14.60 19.89
N ASP A 384 5.05 15.14 19.44
CA ASP A 384 5.34 16.57 19.31
C ASP A 384 6.38 16.80 18.19
N ASP A 385 6.85 18.03 18.01
CA ASP A 385 7.87 18.39 17.02
C ASP A 385 9.32 18.22 17.51
N GLY A 386 9.55 17.70 18.73
CA GLY A 386 10.87 17.54 19.34
C GLY A 386 11.78 16.51 18.64
N LEU A 387 11.22 15.63 17.80
CA LEU A 387 11.98 14.76 16.88
C LEU A 387 12.28 15.42 15.51
N LEU A 388 11.87 16.67 15.29
CA LEU A 388 12.16 17.44 14.09
C LEU A 388 13.25 18.47 14.36
N GLY A 389 14.16 18.62 13.40
CA GLY A 389 15.11 19.74 13.36
C GLY A 389 14.91 20.56 12.10
N GLU A 390 15.57 21.72 12.01
CA GLU A 390 15.54 22.56 10.80
C GLU A 390 16.16 21.89 9.57
N THR A 391 16.89 20.78 9.74
CA THR A 391 17.33 19.91 8.64
C THR A 391 16.61 18.56 8.72
N LEU A 392 15.65 18.35 7.81
CA LEU A 392 14.95 17.08 7.65
C LEU A 392 15.75 16.18 6.70
N THR A 393 16.30 15.10 7.23
CA THR A 393 17.12 14.12 6.51
C THR A 393 16.79 12.70 6.94
N GLY A 394 16.71 11.76 5.99
CA GLY A 394 16.29 10.38 6.27
C GLY A 394 14.82 10.24 6.73
N ILE A 395 13.96 11.17 6.31
CA ILE A 395 12.51 11.17 6.57
C ILE A 395 11.78 11.04 5.24
N HIS A 396 10.99 9.97 5.08
CA HIS A 396 10.21 9.69 3.86
C HIS A 396 8.77 9.35 4.26
N GLY A 397 7.82 10.24 4.01
CA GLY A 397 6.43 10.06 4.42
C GLY A 397 5.68 11.37 4.67
N ASN A 398 4.41 11.25 5.00
CA ASN A 398 3.59 12.38 5.45
C ASN A 398 3.65 12.50 6.98
N LEU A 399 4.29 13.54 7.48
CA LEU A 399 4.35 13.90 8.90
C LEU A 399 2.97 14.35 9.41
N VAL A 400 2.58 13.79 10.55
CA VAL A 400 1.39 14.18 11.32
C VAL A 400 1.83 14.36 12.76
N ILE A 401 1.82 15.60 13.25
CA ILE A 401 2.31 15.94 14.59
C ILE A 401 1.08 16.12 15.49
N ALA A 402 1.04 15.45 16.64
CA ALA A 402 -0.15 15.42 17.48
C ALA A 402 -0.50 16.83 18.00
N GLY A 403 -1.70 17.31 17.70
CA GLY A 403 -2.19 18.62 18.14
C GLY A 403 -1.54 19.84 17.47
N VAL A 404 -0.68 19.64 16.46
CA VAL A 404 0.05 20.71 15.75
C VAL A 404 -0.43 20.80 14.31
N ASP A 405 -1.05 21.93 13.96
CA ASP A 405 -1.52 22.25 12.59
C ASP A 405 -0.54 23.13 11.81
N SER A 406 0.50 23.63 12.48
CA SER A 406 1.41 24.63 11.95
C SER A 406 2.79 24.55 12.59
N TRP A 407 3.84 24.75 11.79
CA TRP A 407 5.24 24.73 12.25
C TRP A 407 6.01 25.91 11.68
N SER A 408 6.71 26.65 12.54
CA SER A 408 7.33 27.95 12.22
C SER A 408 8.83 27.97 12.57
N PRO A 409 9.67 27.14 11.93
CA PRO A 409 11.12 27.12 12.20
C PRO A 409 11.80 28.41 11.70
N ALA A 410 13.02 28.70 12.16
CA ALA A 410 13.79 29.85 11.66
C ALA A 410 14.24 29.62 10.21
N SER A 411 14.59 28.38 9.86
CA SER A 411 14.85 27.93 8.48
C SER A 411 14.41 26.48 8.27
N LEU A 412 14.35 26.03 7.02
CA LEU A 412 14.10 24.62 6.71
C LEU A 412 15.00 24.12 5.58
N THR A 413 15.68 23.02 5.80
CA THR A 413 16.41 22.25 4.79
C THR A 413 15.84 20.85 4.67
N VAL A 414 15.48 20.42 3.46
CA VAL A 414 15.05 19.06 3.13
C VAL A 414 16.12 18.43 2.25
N SER A 415 16.82 17.41 2.77
CA SER A 415 17.94 16.76 2.07
C SER A 415 17.98 15.25 2.34
N ASN A 416 18.07 14.44 1.28
CA ASN A 416 17.94 12.98 1.38
C ASN A 416 16.65 12.57 2.12
N ALA A 417 15.53 13.21 1.75
CA ALA A 417 14.25 13.10 2.44
C ALA A 417 13.10 13.41 1.47
N ALA A 418 11.97 12.73 1.65
CA ALA A 418 10.74 12.91 0.87
C ALA A 418 9.58 13.20 1.83
N VAL A 419 9.43 14.47 2.22
CA VAL A 419 8.59 14.88 3.35
C VAL A 419 7.33 15.55 2.85
N GLY A 420 6.18 14.99 3.22
CA GLY A 420 4.92 15.71 3.26
C GLY A 420 4.53 16.09 4.69
N PHE A 421 3.61 17.04 4.84
CA PHE A 421 2.90 17.31 6.09
C PHE A 421 1.43 16.92 5.93
N ALA A 422 0.64 16.96 7.01
CA ALA A 422 -0.79 16.64 6.98
C ALA A 422 -1.59 17.51 5.98
N GLU A 423 -2.78 17.04 5.57
CA GLU A 423 -3.74 17.88 4.84
C GLU A 423 -4.09 19.12 5.68
N GLY A 424 -4.14 20.29 5.04
CA GLY A 424 -4.38 21.58 5.72
C GLY A 424 -3.21 22.16 6.53
N PHE A 425 -2.05 21.50 6.59
CA PHE A 425 -0.93 21.95 7.43
C PHE A 425 -0.31 23.26 6.96
N ARG A 426 0.07 24.13 7.90
CA ARG A 426 0.68 25.44 7.64
C ARG A 426 2.18 25.44 8.00
N LEU A 427 3.02 25.37 6.98
CA LEU A 427 4.47 25.45 7.11
C LEU A 427 4.92 26.91 6.97
N LEU A 428 5.48 27.50 8.04
CA LEU A 428 5.70 28.94 8.15
C LEU A 428 7.18 29.33 8.46
N PRO A 429 8.19 28.91 7.68
CA PRO A 429 9.58 29.18 8.02
C PRO A 429 9.90 30.68 7.90
N ALA A 430 10.51 31.26 8.95
CA ALA A 430 10.80 32.69 9.00
C ALA A 430 11.88 33.12 8.00
N GLY A 431 12.79 32.21 7.64
CA GLY A 431 13.87 32.42 6.68
C GLY A 431 13.74 31.54 5.44
N THR A 432 14.88 31.04 4.96
CA THR A 432 14.99 30.26 3.73
C THR A 432 14.44 28.84 3.88
N VAL A 433 13.76 28.37 2.84
CA VAL A 433 13.42 26.95 2.64
C VAL A 433 14.28 26.38 1.50
N ALA A 434 15.14 25.42 1.80
CA ALA A 434 16.01 24.76 0.84
C ALA A 434 15.62 23.29 0.66
N VAL A 435 15.37 22.87 -0.58
CA VAL A 435 15.24 21.45 -0.95
C VAL A 435 16.43 21.10 -1.83
N THR A 436 17.26 20.13 -1.42
CA THR A 436 18.56 19.87 -2.06
C THR A 436 18.88 18.38 -2.16
N GLY A 437 19.34 17.96 -3.33
CA GLY A 437 19.80 16.60 -3.62
C GLY A 437 18.82 15.80 -4.48
N ALA A 438 19.34 14.85 -5.24
CA ALA A 438 18.56 14.01 -6.13
C ALA A 438 17.64 13.09 -5.32
N GLY A 439 16.34 13.15 -5.59
CA GLY A 439 15.32 12.43 -4.81
C GLY A 439 14.84 13.15 -3.54
N SER A 440 15.43 14.29 -3.18
CA SER A 440 14.88 15.15 -2.12
C SER A 440 13.59 15.81 -2.59
N MET A 441 12.56 15.75 -1.74
CA MET A 441 11.22 16.21 -2.10
C MET A 441 10.47 16.84 -0.91
N LEU A 442 9.92 18.04 -1.15
CA LEU A 442 8.93 18.67 -0.26
C LEU A 442 7.54 18.50 -0.86
N VAL A 443 6.57 18.05 -0.07
CA VAL A 443 5.18 17.79 -0.51
C VAL A 443 4.19 18.60 0.33
N LEU A 444 3.47 19.50 -0.32
CA LEU A 444 2.31 20.16 0.26
C LEU A 444 1.05 19.35 -0.08
N GLN A 445 0.44 18.75 0.93
CA GLN A 445 -0.80 17.97 0.80
C GLN A 445 -2.03 18.88 0.57
N PRO A 446 -3.18 18.34 0.14
CA PRO A 446 -4.42 19.09 -0.03
C PRO A 446 -4.72 20.07 1.11
N GLY A 447 -4.93 21.35 0.77
CA GLY A 447 -5.25 22.42 1.73
C GLY A 447 -4.04 23.04 2.44
N ALA A 448 -2.82 22.54 2.22
CA ALA A 448 -1.64 23.05 2.93
C ALA A 448 -1.19 24.44 2.43
N GLU A 449 -0.59 25.19 3.34
CA GLU A 449 0.04 26.50 3.10
C GLU A 449 1.53 26.42 3.40
N LEU A 450 2.35 26.96 2.49
CA LEU A 450 3.75 27.31 2.75
C LEU A 450 3.88 28.83 2.71
N ALA A 451 4.27 29.45 3.82
CA ALA A 451 4.62 30.86 3.88
C ALA A 451 6.10 31.01 4.27
N CYS A 452 6.93 31.33 3.28
CA CYS A 452 8.39 31.44 3.40
C CYS A 452 8.81 32.91 3.57
N GLY A 453 9.36 33.25 4.74
CA GLY A 453 9.88 34.58 5.07
C GLY A 453 11.23 34.92 4.42
N GLY A 454 11.86 33.97 3.72
CA GLY A 454 13.05 34.16 2.89
C GLY A 454 12.90 33.65 1.45
N ASP A 455 13.99 33.11 0.90
CA ASP A 455 14.02 32.43 -0.42
C ASP A 455 13.48 30.99 -0.32
N LEU A 456 12.80 30.51 -1.36
CA LEU A 456 12.49 29.08 -1.56
C LEU A 456 13.40 28.53 -2.67
N VAL A 457 14.27 27.57 -2.33
CA VAL A 457 15.41 27.17 -3.16
C VAL A 457 15.40 25.67 -3.44
N LEU A 458 15.20 25.28 -4.70
CA LEU A 458 15.35 23.89 -5.16
C LEU A 458 16.68 23.72 -5.90
N THR A 459 17.53 22.80 -5.44
CA THR A 459 18.88 22.55 -5.98
C THR A 459 19.23 21.07 -6.13
N ASN A 460 20.25 20.77 -6.94
CA ASN A 460 20.86 19.43 -7.08
C ASN A 460 19.89 18.29 -7.44
N GLY A 461 18.86 18.57 -8.26
CA GLY A 461 17.86 17.58 -8.68
C GLY A 461 16.68 17.40 -7.72
N ALA A 462 16.51 18.32 -6.77
CA ALA A 462 15.37 18.35 -5.85
C ALA A 462 14.04 18.62 -6.56
N SER A 463 12.94 18.15 -5.96
CA SER A 463 11.58 18.36 -6.44
C SER A 463 10.65 18.93 -5.36
N MET A 464 9.54 19.53 -5.77
CA MET A 464 8.45 19.94 -4.88
C MET A 464 7.10 19.56 -5.48
N MET A 465 6.20 18.99 -4.68
CA MET A 465 4.81 18.71 -5.07
C MET A 465 3.87 19.65 -4.32
N VAL A 466 2.82 20.13 -4.99
CA VAL A 466 1.78 20.96 -4.36
C VAL A 466 0.40 20.46 -4.81
N TYR A 467 -0.33 19.81 -3.91
CA TYR A 467 -1.66 19.26 -4.18
C TYR A 467 -2.78 20.17 -3.70
N SER A 468 -3.74 20.47 -4.57
CA SER A 468 -4.88 21.31 -4.22
C SER A 468 -5.98 20.56 -3.45
N GLY A 469 -6.39 21.12 -2.32
CA GLY A 469 -7.60 20.77 -1.58
C GLY A 469 -8.87 21.44 -2.11
N PRO A 470 -10.03 21.19 -1.48
CA PRO A 470 -11.30 21.79 -1.86
C PRO A 470 -11.33 23.31 -1.63
N THR A 471 -11.65 24.09 -2.66
CA THR A 471 -12.04 25.52 -2.54
C THR A 471 -13.54 25.71 -2.28
N ASN A 472 -14.31 24.63 -2.23
CA ASN A 472 -15.77 24.60 -1.99
C ASN A 472 -16.61 25.53 -2.89
N GLY A 473 -16.07 25.95 -4.04
CA GLY A 473 -16.72 26.88 -4.97
C GLY A 473 -16.60 28.36 -4.58
N VAL A 474 -15.73 28.72 -3.63
CA VAL A 474 -15.41 30.11 -3.30
C VAL A 474 -14.59 30.72 -4.46
N PRO A 475 -15.09 31.77 -5.15
CA PRO A 475 -14.36 32.35 -6.28
C PRO A 475 -13.07 33.05 -5.82
N GLY A 476 -11.94 32.69 -6.42
CA GLY A 476 -10.63 33.27 -6.09
C GLY A 476 -9.87 32.58 -4.95
N ASP A 477 -10.46 31.55 -4.33
CA ASP A 477 -9.78 30.70 -3.34
C ASP A 477 -8.84 29.68 -4.02
N CYS A 478 -7.81 29.22 -3.31
CA CYS A 478 -6.79 28.30 -3.82
C CYS A 478 -6.65 27.08 -2.91
N GLY A 479 -6.67 25.87 -3.49
CA GLY A 479 -6.62 24.63 -2.69
C GLY A 479 -5.27 24.33 -2.05
N ALA A 480 -4.22 25.06 -2.41
CA ALA A 480 -2.94 25.07 -1.73
C ALA A 480 -2.23 26.38 -2.05
N LYS A 481 -1.45 26.90 -1.11
CA LYS A 481 -0.86 28.24 -1.19
C LYS A 481 0.63 28.19 -0.92
N VAL A 482 1.41 28.85 -1.77
CA VAL A 482 2.87 29.00 -1.65
C VAL A 482 3.20 30.48 -1.74
N ASP A 483 3.38 31.10 -0.59
CA ASP A 483 3.87 32.48 -0.46
C ASP A 483 5.38 32.45 -0.21
N VAL A 484 6.14 33.17 -1.04
CA VAL A 484 7.60 33.34 -0.90
C VAL A 484 7.91 34.82 -0.98
N THR A 485 8.26 35.41 0.16
CA THR A 485 8.57 36.85 0.24
C THR A 485 9.82 37.21 -0.56
N GLY A 486 10.83 36.34 -0.56
CA GLY A 486 12.04 36.46 -1.36
C GLY A 486 11.92 35.86 -2.76
N THR A 487 12.92 35.09 -3.15
CA THR A 487 13.04 34.47 -4.47
C THR A 487 12.65 32.99 -4.43
N LEU A 488 11.74 32.57 -5.31
CA LEU A 488 11.63 31.16 -5.71
C LEU A 488 12.71 30.85 -6.75
N ARG A 489 13.70 30.05 -6.36
CA ARG A 489 14.86 29.65 -7.18
C ARG A 489 14.74 28.18 -7.55
N ILE A 490 14.60 27.88 -8.82
CA ILE A 490 14.57 26.52 -9.36
C ILE A 490 15.83 26.30 -10.21
N ALA A 491 16.76 25.49 -9.71
CA ALA A 491 18.00 25.17 -10.42
C ALA A 491 17.79 24.17 -11.56
N THR A 492 18.85 23.93 -12.35
CA THR A 492 18.87 22.88 -13.39
C THR A 492 18.50 21.52 -12.80
N ASN A 493 17.69 20.75 -13.55
CA ASN A 493 17.13 19.45 -13.16
C ASN A 493 16.18 19.49 -11.94
N CYS A 494 15.81 20.66 -11.43
CA CYS A 494 14.86 20.79 -10.32
C CYS A 494 13.46 21.15 -10.84
N TRP A 495 12.42 20.61 -10.19
CA TRP A 495 11.06 20.69 -10.68
C TRP A 495 10.02 20.94 -9.60
N VAL A 496 9.11 21.87 -9.87
CA VAL A 496 7.88 22.08 -9.07
C VAL A 496 6.69 21.49 -9.81
N TYR A 497 5.89 20.72 -9.09
CA TYR A 497 4.77 19.96 -9.64
C TYR A 497 3.46 20.40 -8.97
N PRO A 498 2.72 21.35 -9.56
CA PRO A 498 1.42 21.77 -9.06
C PRO A 498 0.29 20.88 -9.59
N TYR A 499 -0.55 20.38 -8.69
CA TYR A 499 -1.74 19.57 -9.00
C TYR A 499 -3.00 20.33 -8.65
N ALA A 500 -3.83 20.56 -9.65
CA ALA A 500 -5.21 20.93 -9.42
C ALA A 500 -5.99 19.75 -8.84
N ARG A 501 -7.04 20.05 -8.09
CA ARG A 501 -7.91 19.00 -7.55
C ARG A 501 -8.72 18.43 -8.70
N GLY A 502 -8.58 17.14 -8.96
CA GLY A 502 -9.18 16.48 -10.12
C GLY A 502 -10.72 16.47 -10.21
N THR A 503 -11.44 17.18 -9.32
CA THR A 503 -12.90 17.18 -9.15
C THR A 503 -13.55 18.56 -9.20
N ASP A 504 -12.81 19.65 -9.04
CA ASP A 504 -13.31 21.05 -9.04
C ASP A 504 -12.23 21.99 -9.62
N ASP A 505 -12.52 23.29 -9.74
CA ASP A 505 -11.60 24.27 -10.35
C ASP A 505 -10.41 24.65 -9.45
N SER A 506 -10.21 23.97 -8.32
CA SER A 506 -9.15 24.28 -7.36
C SER A 506 -7.76 23.98 -7.91
N ALA A 507 -6.88 24.98 -7.89
CA ALA A 507 -5.48 24.90 -8.31
C ALA A 507 -4.54 25.55 -7.27
N PRO A 508 -3.23 25.25 -7.28
CA PRO A 508 -2.29 25.87 -6.36
C PRO A 508 -1.98 27.31 -6.75
N LEU A 509 -1.86 28.19 -5.76
CA LEU A 509 -1.44 29.58 -5.93
C LEU A 509 0.02 29.76 -5.47
N PHE A 510 0.82 30.41 -6.30
CA PHE A 510 2.21 30.81 -5.97
C PHE A 510 2.32 32.33 -5.99
N ASN A 511 2.49 32.95 -4.82
CA ASN A 511 2.79 34.37 -4.69
C ASN A 511 4.28 34.50 -4.35
N VAL A 512 5.11 34.96 -5.30
CA VAL A 512 6.56 35.00 -5.13
C VAL A 512 7.11 36.40 -5.41
N GLY A 513 7.96 36.92 -4.53
CA GLY A 513 8.59 38.24 -4.68
C GLY A 513 9.50 38.31 -5.92
N SER A 514 10.20 37.22 -6.22
CA SER A 514 10.91 37.02 -7.49
C SER A 514 10.89 35.55 -7.90
N LEU A 515 10.82 35.27 -9.20
CA LEU A 515 10.94 33.92 -9.75
C LEU A 515 12.21 33.81 -10.60
N ARG A 516 13.05 32.82 -10.30
CA ARG A 516 14.26 32.51 -11.07
C ARG A 516 14.30 31.02 -11.41
N ILE A 517 14.27 30.70 -12.69
CA ILE A 517 14.34 29.33 -13.21
C ILE A 517 15.59 29.21 -14.08
N ALA A 518 16.47 28.26 -13.76
CA ALA A 518 17.65 27.95 -14.55
C ALA A 518 17.31 27.02 -15.73
N PRO A 519 18.13 27.00 -16.81
CA PRO A 519 17.94 26.05 -17.91
C PRO A 519 17.85 24.60 -17.41
N GLY A 520 16.84 23.87 -17.88
CA GLY A 520 16.60 22.47 -17.48
C GLY A 520 15.88 22.28 -16.12
N GLY A 521 15.48 23.36 -15.44
CA GLY A 521 14.49 23.31 -14.35
C GLY A 521 13.15 23.92 -14.76
N GLY A 522 12.11 23.76 -13.94
CA GLY A 522 10.83 24.43 -14.21
C GLY A 522 9.63 23.96 -13.39
N PHE A 523 8.44 24.31 -13.88
CA PHE A 523 7.15 23.81 -13.38
C PHE A 523 6.59 22.76 -14.35
N ASN A 524 5.95 21.71 -13.84
CA ASN A 524 5.31 20.68 -14.65
C ASN A 524 3.92 20.33 -14.11
N ALA A 525 2.88 20.79 -14.82
CA ALA A 525 1.47 20.52 -14.54
C ALA A 525 0.85 19.52 -15.55
N ASN A 526 1.66 18.74 -16.26
CA ASN A 526 1.17 17.84 -17.31
C ASN A 526 0.26 16.77 -16.71
N ALA A 527 -0.94 16.62 -17.27
CA ALA A 527 -2.01 15.75 -16.77
C ALA A 527 -2.46 16.00 -15.31
N ALA A 528 -2.12 17.16 -14.74
CA ALA A 528 -2.39 17.53 -13.35
C ALA A 528 -3.72 18.31 -13.15
N GLY A 529 -4.65 18.18 -14.09
CA GLY A 529 -5.95 18.86 -14.13
C GLY A 529 -7.13 17.99 -13.66
N TYR A 530 -8.32 18.25 -14.19
CA TYR A 530 -9.50 17.42 -13.95
C TYR A 530 -9.31 15.97 -14.38
N ARG A 531 -9.87 15.04 -13.60
CA ARG A 531 -9.96 13.62 -13.96
C ARG A 531 -10.98 13.40 -15.09
N GLU A 532 -10.91 12.20 -15.67
CA GLU A 532 -11.78 11.72 -16.76
C GLU A 532 -13.27 12.07 -16.52
N SER A 533 -13.92 12.64 -17.54
CA SER A 533 -15.32 13.11 -17.50
C SER A 533 -15.66 14.18 -16.45
N LEU A 534 -14.68 14.95 -15.98
CA LEU A 534 -14.86 16.10 -15.09
C LEU A 534 -14.29 17.39 -15.71
N GLY A 535 -14.75 18.54 -15.19
CA GLY A 535 -14.45 19.88 -15.71
C GLY A 535 -15.48 20.44 -16.70
N CYS A 536 -15.43 21.76 -16.91
CA CYS A 536 -16.38 22.52 -17.73
C CYS A 536 -16.31 22.14 -19.23
N GLY A 537 -15.13 21.81 -19.72
CA GLY A 537 -14.85 21.39 -21.09
C GLY A 537 -14.72 19.88 -21.26
N LYS A 538 -15.26 19.08 -20.33
CA LYS A 538 -15.14 17.61 -20.38
C LYS A 538 -15.64 16.98 -21.68
N GLY A 539 -14.96 15.92 -22.10
CA GLY A 539 -15.37 15.13 -23.27
C GLY A 539 -16.69 14.38 -23.04
N GLY A 540 -17.57 14.37 -24.03
CA GLY A 540 -18.83 13.64 -24.00
C GLY A 540 -18.71 12.14 -24.27
N GLY A 541 -19.65 11.38 -23.69
CA GLY A 541 -19.94 9.99 -24.05
C GLY A 541 -19.21 8.91 -23.25
N PRO A 542 -19.91 7.83 -22.83
CA PRO A 542 -19.26 6.67 -22.24
C PRO A 542 -18.96 5.56 -23.26
N GLY A 543 -17.78 4.95 -23.17
CA GLY A 543 -17.38 3.76 -23.95
C GLY A 543 -16.27 4.02 -24.98
N ALA A 544 -16.14 3.13 -25.97
CA ALA A 544 -14.96 2.99 -26.85
C ALA A 544 -14.67 4.15 -27.83
N TRP A 545 -15.44 5.25 -27.77
CA TRP A 545 -15.47 6.30 -28.80
C TRP A 545 -15.68 7.70 -28.22
N CYS A 546 -15.28 7.93 -26.97
CA CYS A 546 -15.45 9.18 -26.25
C CYS A 546 -14.85 10.40 -26.99
N ALA A 547 -15.38 11.59 -26.71
CA ALA A 547 -14.82 12.84 -27.21
C ALA A 547 -13.65 13.33 -26.33
N GLY A 548 -12.75 14.10 -26.93
CA GLY A 548 -11.70 14.84 -26.23
C GLY A 548 -12.26 16.01 -25.43
N ALA A 549 -11.54 16.41 -24.39
CA ALA A 549 -11.83 17.62 -23.63
C ALA A 549 -11.34 18.88 -24.36
N GLY A 550 -12.00 20.01 -24.12
CA GLY A 550 -11.53 21.34 -24.50
C GLY A 550 -10.99 22.10 -23.29
N HIS A 551 -10.13 23.08 -23.55
CA HIS A 551 -9.66 24.13 -22.63
C HIS A 551 -8.87 25.14 -23.49
N GLY A 552 -9.21 26.44 -23.49
CA GLY A 552 -8.68 27.44 -24.42
C GLY A 552 -9.09 27.25 -25.90
N GLY A 553 -9.21 26.00 -26.35
CA GLY A 553 -9.86 25.56 -27.59
C GLY A 553 -10.83 24.40 -27.33
N LYS A 554 -11.53 23.93 -28.38
CA LYS A 554 -12.42 22.77 -28.27
C LYS A 554 -11.65 21.45 -28.35
N GLY A 555 -12.18 20.41 -27.72
CA GLY A 555 -11.69 19.04 -27.85
C GLY A 555 -12.05 18.40 -29.20
N GLY A 556 -11.42 17.27 -29.51
CA GLY A 556 -11.81 16.45 -30.67
C GLY A 556 -13.16 15.76 -30.47
N ARG A 557 -13.97 15.66 -31.52
CA ARG A 557 -15.26 14.95 -31.49
C ARG A 557 -15.06 13.43 -31.43
N GLY A 558 -15.88 12.73 -30.65
CA GLY A 558 -15.91 11.26 -30.63
C GLY A 558 -16.50 10.68 -31.93
N SER A 559 -16.27 9.40 -32.23
CA SER A 559 -16.70 8.82 -33.51
C SER A 559 -18.21 8.63 -33.64
N ALA A 560 -18.94 8.55 -32.52
CA ALA A 560 -20.39 8.60 -32.53
C ALA A 560 -20.87 10.06 -32.59
N THR A 561 -21.78 10.36 -33.52
CA THR A 561 -22.31 11.72 -33.75
C THR A 561 -23.00 12.34 -32.53
N THR A 562 -23.41 11.52 -31.56
CA THR A 562 -24.03 11.92 -30.28
C THR A 562 -23.03 12.32 -29.18
N TYR A 563 -21.73 12.06 -29.35
CA TYR A 563 -20.71 12.44 -28.38
C TYR A 563 -20.12 13.81 -28.72
N LEU A 564 -20.61 14.82 -27.99
CA LEU A 564 -20.17 16.20 -28.15
C LEU A 564 -18.71 16.36 -27.71
N GLU A 565 -17.97 17.11 -28.53
CA GLU A 565 -16.67 17.67 -28.20
C GLU A 565 -16.69 18.47 -26.89
N GLY A 566 -15.61 18.36 -26.12
CA GLY A 566 -15.38 19.23 -24.97
C GLY A 566 -15.35 20.69 -25.41
N LYS A 567 -16.16 21.54 -24.77
CA LYS A 567 -16.21 22.97 -25.10
C LYS A 567 -14.92 23.68 -24.69
N ALA A 568 -14.55 24.71 -25.45
CA ALA A 568 -13.59 25.70 -24.98
C ALA A 568 -14.15 26.43 -23.75
N TYR A 569 -13.29 26.67 -22.76
CA TYR A 569 -13.53 27.49 -21.58
C TYR A 569 -12.17 27.97 -21.03
N GLY A 570 -12.20 28.76 -19.96
CA GLY A 570 -11.04 29.47 -19.42
C GLY A 570 -10.92 30.87 -20.04
N SER A 571 -10.24 31.78 -19.34
CA SER A 571 -9.94 33.12 -19.85
C SER A 571 -8.68 33.08 -20.71
N THR A 572 -8.73 33.75 -21.86
CA THR A 572 -7.57 33.91 -22.77
C THR A 572 -6.52 34.89 -22.24
N PHE A 573 -6.88 35.74 -21.28
CA PHE A 573 -6.01 36.80 -20.74
C PHE A 573 -5.62 36.57 -19.27
N ALA A 574 -6.30 35.66 -18.57
CA ALA A 574 -6.03 35.29 -17.19
C ALA A 574 -6.47 33.82 -16.92
N PRO A 575 -5.79 32.81 -17.48
CA PRO A 575 -6.18 31.41 -17.34
C PRO A 575 -5.99 30.93 -15.90
N GLN A 576 -7.09 30.83 -15.15
CA GLN A 576 -7.11 30.36 -13.76
C GLN A 576 -7.65 28.93 -13.60
N ALA A 577 -8.53 28.48 -14.51
CA ALA A 577 -9.18 27.18 -14.39
C ALA A 577 -8.25 26.04 -14.86
N PRO A 578 -8.22 24.88 -14.19
CA PRO A 578 -7.46 23.72 -14.64
C PRO A 578 -8.06 23.10 -15.91
N GLY A 579 -7.27 22.36 -16.67
CA GLY A 579 -7.71 21.67 -17.90
C GLY A 579 -8.69 20.51 -17.62
N SER A 580 -9.67 20.30 -18.52
CA SER A 580 -10.75 19.30 -18.36
C SER A 580 -10.34 17.88 -18.75
N GLY A 581 -11.03 16.88 -18.19
CA GLY A 581 -10.83 15.47 -18.50
C GLY A 581 -11.63 14.99 -19.72
N GLY A 582 -11.01 14.16 -20.57
CA GLY A 582 -11.68 13.49 -21.69
C GLY A 582 -12.79 12.52 -21.25
N GLY A 583 -13.64 12.07 -22.17
CA GLY A 583 -14.75 11.17 -21.83
C GLY A 583 -14.27 9.79 -21.35
N ASP A 584 -15.01 9.19 -20.41
CA ASP A 584 -14.65 7.97 -19.66
C ASP A 584 -15.31 6.72 -20.26
N TYR A 585 -14.53 5.65 -20.47
CA TYR A 585 -15.01 4.37 -20.97
C TYR A 585 -16.02 3.67 -20.02
N LEU A 586 -15.91 3.87 -18.70
CA LEU A 586 -16.52 3.02 -17.67
C LEU A 586 -18.03 3.24 -17.46
N LYS A 587 -18.54 4.46 -17.63
CA LYS A 587 -19.94 4.80 -17.29
C LYS A 587 -21.03 4.09 -18.11
N ALA A 588 -20.67 3.32 -19.14
CA ALA A 588 -21.62 2.56 -19.95
C ALA A 588 -22.11 1.24 -19.32
N ARG A 589 -21.34 0.61 -18.41
CA ARG A 589 -21.63 -0.78 -17.96
C ARG A 589 -22.46 -0.90 -16.67
N VAL A 590 -22.52 0.13 -15.84
CA VAL A 590 -23.25 0.06 -14.55
C VAL A 590 -24.78 0.18 -14.73
N GLY A 591 -25.26 0.85 -15.79
CA GLY A 591 -26.69 1.01 -16.06
C GLY A 591 -27.40 -0.14 -16.79
N ALA A 592 -26.66 -1.11 -17.35
CA ALA A 592 -27.20 -2.06 -18.33
C ALA A 592 -27.53 -3.47 -17.79
N ARG A 593 -27.39 -3.72 -16.49
CA ARG A 593 -27.70 -5.03 -15.84
C ARG A 593 -28.76 -4.93 -14.73
N GLY A 594 -29.80 -4.12 -14.96
CA GLY A 594 -30.95 -4.02 -14.05
C GLY A 594 -32.24 -3.66 -14.78
N GLY A 595 -32.91 -4.63 -15.41
CA GLY A 595 -34.22 -4.37 -16.03
C GLY A 595 -34.54 -5.08 -17.34
N ARG A 596 -34.40 -6.41 -17.42
CA ARG A 596 -35.17 -7.22 -18.40
C ARG A 596 -36.02 -8.29 -17.69
N GLY A 597 -36.75 -7.85 -16.66
CA GLY A 597 -37.92 -8.59 -16.20
C GLY A 597 -39.03 -8.47 -17.25
N ARG A 598 -39.37 -9.59 -17.90
CA ARG A 598 -40.52 -9.64 -18.84
C ARG A 598 -41.82 -9.37 -18.06
N ARG A 599 -42.35 -8.15 -18.13
CA ARG A 599 -43.77 -7.93 -17.82
C ARG A 599 -44.61 -8.28 -19.05
N ARG A 600 -45.40 -9.35 -18.92
CA ARG A 600 -46.61 -9.53 -19.73
C ARG A 600 -47.70 -8.72 -19.03
N ASP A 601 -48.16 -7.64 -19.66
CA ASP A 601 -49.41 -6.97 -19.26
C ASP A 601 -50.49 -7.33 -20.29
N PRO A 602 -51.64 -7.89 -19.88
CA PRO A 602 -52.77 -8.15 -20.78
C PRO A 602 -53.83 -7.03 -20.73
N HIS A 603 -54.47 -6.82 -21.88
CA HIS A 603 -55.71 -6.05 -22.14
C HIS A 603 -55.69 -4.52 -22.32
N ARG A 604 -56.64 -4.09 -23.17
CA ARG A 604 -57.05 -2.73 -23.60
C ARG A 604 -56.02 -1.98 -24.48
N GLY A 605 -56.29 -1.59 -25.74
CA GLY A 605 -57.43 -1.85 -26.64
C GLY A 605 -57.94 -0.58 -27.33
N GLY A 606 -58.01 -0.57 -28.68
CA GLY A 606 -58.85 0.36 -29.45
C GLY A 606 -58.16 1.23 -30.52
N ALA A 607 -58.67 1.13 -31.76
CA ALA A 607 -58.64 2.10 -32.87
C ALA A 607 -57.28 2.58 -33.46
N ARG A 608 -57.12 2.93 -34.75
CA ARG A 608 -57.70 2.62 -36.08
C ARG A 608 -57.15 3.71 -37.03
N GLY A 609 -56.90 3.40 -38.31
CA GLY A 609 -56.43 4.36 -39.34
C GLY A 609 -54.98 4.10 -39.77
N ALA A 610 -54.63 3.39 -40.85
CA ALA A 610 -55.23 3.07 -42.16
C ALA A 610 -54.93 4.06 -43.30
N ARG A 611 -54.41 3.49 -44.41
CA ARG A 611 -54.08 4.10 -45.73
C ARG A 611 -52.76 4.90 -45.77
N GLY A 612 -51.97 4.88 -46.85
CA GLY A 612 -52.16 4.21 -48.15
C GLY A 612 -50.86 4.03 -48.95
N ARG A 613 -50.93 3.21 -50.00
CA ARG A 613 -49.84 2.81 -50.92
C ARG A 613 -49.42 3.96 -51.84
N HIS A 614 -48.17 3.99 -52.32
CA HIS A 614 -47.85 3.59 -53.71
C HIS A 614 -46.33 3.54 -54.03
N ALA A 615 -45.98 2.70 -55.02
CA ALA A 615 -44.70 2.70 -55.75
C ALA A 615 -44.70 3.84 -56.81
N ASP A 616 -43.65 4.16 -57.59
CA ASP A 616 -42.79 3.28 -58.40
C ASP A 616 -41.65 4.07 -59.11
N ARG A 617 -40.63 3.36 -59.63
CA ARG A 617 -39.57 3.80 -60.61
C ARG A 617 -38.57 4.93 -60.20
N GLY A 618 -37.33 4.96 -60.71
CA GLY A 618 -36.61 3.97 -61.55
C GLY A 618 -35.37 4.51 -62.28
N GLY A 619 -34.42 3.61 -62.60
CA GLY A 619 -33.29 3.80 -63.53
C GLY A 619 -31.95 4.28 -62.92
N ARG A 620 -30.76 4.04 -63.50
CA ARG A 620 -30.17 2.95 -64.32
C ARG A 620 -28.74 3.43 -64.74
N ARG A 621 -27.72 2.61 -64.43
CA ARG A 621 -26.46 2.37 -65.19
C ARG A 621 -25.32 3.42 -65.32
N GLY A 622 -24.09 2.87 -65.27
CA GLY A 622 -22.83 3.42 -65.79
C GLY A 622 -21.77 3.71 -64.70
N GLY A 623 -20.52 3.22 -64.73
CA GLY A 623 -19.88 2.22 -65.59
C GLY A 623 -18.33 2.35 -65.62
N GLY A 624 -17.60 1.25 -65.38
CA GLY A 624 -16.13 1.11 -65.57
C GLY A 624 -15.21 1.80 -64.52
N ASP A 625 -13.96 1.40 -64.31
CA ASP A 625 -13.29 0.11 -64.62
C ASP A 625 -12.00 -0.08 -63.76
N LEU A 626 -11.41 -1.28 -63.79
CA LEU A 626 -10.25 -1.77 -62.98
C LEU A 626 -8.89 -1.59 -63.73
N PRO A 627 -7.75 -2.29 -63.46
CA PRO A 627 -7.28 -3.10 -62.30
C PRO A 627 -5.79 -2.89 -61.86
N GLY A 628 -5.39 -3.59 -60.78
CA GLY A 628 -4.00 -4.06 -60.51
C GLY A 628 -3.95 -4.94 -59.26
N MET A 629 -4.02 -6.29 -59.30
CA MET A 629 -2.97 -7.29 -59.59
C MET A 629 -1.67 -7.10 -58.80
N TRP A 630 -1.09 -8.06 -58.04
CA TRP A 630 -1.46 -9.44 -57.64
C TRP A 630 -1.33 -9.57 -56.09
N ARG A 631 -1.17 -10.69 -55.36
CA ARG A 631 -1.10 -12.16 -55.60
C ARG A 631 -1.49 -12.91 -54.29
N LEU A 632 -1.70 -14.23 -54.35
CA LEU A 632 -1.91 -15.09 -53.16
C LEU A 632 -1.19 -16.44 -53.35
N LEU A 633 -0.39 -16.89 -52.38
CA LEU A 633 0.19 -18.25 -52.38
C LEU A 633 -0.70 -19.22 -51.58
N ARG A 634 -0.83 -20.45 -52.07
CA ARG A 634 -1.39 -21.59 -51.32
C ARG A 634 -0.26 -22.43 -50.74
N TRP A 635 -0.51 -23.08 -49.62
CA TRP A 635 -0.07 -24.47 -49.43
C TRP A 635 -1.16 -25.28 -48.69
N ARG A 636 -1.14 -26.60 -48.89
CA ARG A 636 -2.11 -27.57 -48.35
C ARG A 636 -1.35 -28.65 -47.59
N GLY A 637 -1.97 -29.23 -46.56
CA GLY A 637 -1.87 -30.67 -46.33
C GLY A 637 -1.69 -31.14 -44.88
N LEU A 638 -2.71 -31.87 -44.40
CA LEU A 638 -2.61 -33.07 -43.53
C LEU A 638 -2.15 -32.88 -42.06
N SER A 639 -2.67 -33.62 -41.06
CA SER A 639 -3.79 -34.58 -41.00
C SER A 639 -4.26 -34.81 -39.55
N THR A 640 -5.47 -35.38 -39.37
CA THR A 640 -5.91 -36.27 -38.24
C THR A 640 -5.79 -35.80 -36.77
N SER A 641 -6.70 -36.13 -35.84
CA SER A 641 -8.03 -36.75 -35.85
C SER A 641 -8.69 -36.54 -34.47
N ARG A 642 -10.03 -36.55 -34.38
CA ARG A 642 -10.76 -36.34 -33.12
C ARG A 642 -10.78 -37.61 -32.26
N HIS A 643 -10.67 -37.45 -30.94
CA HIS A 643 -11.52 -38.18 -30.00
C HIS A 643 -12.18 -37.19 -29.05
N GLY A 644 -13.45 -37.41 -28.74
CA GLY A 644 -14.20 -36.64 -27.76
C GLY A 644 -14.83 -37.57 -26.75
N TRP A 645 -15.13 -37.03 -25.57
CA TRP A 645 -15.98 -37.67 -24.58
C TRP A 645 -16.99 -36.64 -24.08
N ARG A 646 -18.28 -36.98 -24.19
CA ARG A 646 -19.33 -36.35 -23.39
C ARG A 646 -19.30 -36.97 -21.99
N ARG A 647 -19.72 -36.20 -20.99
CA ARG A 647 -20.34 -36.75 -19.78
C ARG A 647 -21.72 -36.14 -19.65
N ASP A 648 -22.71 -37.00 -19.60
CA ASP A 648 -24.09 -36.61 -19.32
C ASP A 648 -24.34 -36.60 -17.81
N GLU A 649 -25.34 -35.78 -17.46
CA GLU A 649 -26.23 -35.77 -16.30
C GLU A 649 -25.91 -36.62 -15.05
N LEU A 650 -26.02 -35.97 -13.88
CA LEU A 650 -26.65 -36.56 -12.71
C LEU A 650 -27.35 -35.46 -11.90
N ALA A 651 -28.68 -35.51 -11.85
CA ALA A 651 -29.50 -34.61 -11.06
C ALA A 651 -30.27 -35.42 -10.00
N VAL A 652 -30.07 -35.09 -8.72
CA VAL A 652 -30.96 -35.50 -7.63
C VAL A 652 -31.15 -34.29 -6.73
N GLY A 653 -32.40 -33.87 -6.53
CA GLY A 653 -32.73 -32.74 -5.68
C GLY A 653 -33.13 -33.17 -4.27
N ASN A 654 -32.87 -32.31 -3.28
CA ASN A 654 -33.76 -32.15 -2.14
C ASN A 654 -33.56 -30.80 -1.44
N GLN A 655 -34.68 -30.22 -1.01
CA GLN A 655 -34.87 -28.98 -0.23
C GLN A 655 -36.25 -29.12 0.46
N PRO A 656 -36.59 -28.37 1.53
CA PRO A 656 -35.96 -27.13 1.98
C PRO A 656 -35.71 -26.99 3.50
N GLY A 657 -34.93 -25.97 3.88
CA GLY A 657 -34.86 -25.44 5.24
C GLY A 657 -34.75 -23.91 5.20
N ARG A 658 -35.75 -23.19 5.72
CA ARG A 658 -35.84 -21.71 5.66
C ARG A 658 -34.96 -21.02 6.71
N ARG A 659 -34.32 -19.88 6.38
CA ARG A 659 -34.18 -18.71 7.28
C ARG A 659 -33.83 -17.42 6.50
N GLY A 660 -34.28 -16.29 7.05
CA GLY A 660 -34.58 -15.04 6.33
C GLY A 660 -33.43 -14.23 5.73
N ARG A 661 -33.79 -13.39 4.74
CA ARG A 661 -33.03 -12.22 4.29
C ARG A 661 -33.61 -10.97 4.95
N TRP A 662 -32.76 -10.17 5.60
CA TRP A 662 -33.06 -8.77 5.87
C TRP A 662 -32.60 -7.92 4.67
N ARG A 663 -33.43 -6.97 4.25
CA ARG A 663 -33.05 -5.83 3.41
C ARG A 663 -33.26 -4.58 4.25
N ALA A 664 -32.20 -3.82 4.50
CA ALA A 664 -32.33 -2.44 4.94
C ALA A 664 -32.47 -1.55 3.70
N ASP A 665 -33.53 -0.76 3.64
CA ASP A 665 -33.77 0.28 2.64
C ASP A 665 -33.97 1.58 3.41
N CYS A 666 -32.99 2.49 3.35
CA CYS A 666 -33.00 3.73 4.11
C CYS A 666 -32.88 4.92 3.15
N ARG A 667 -34.03 5.44 2.72
CA ARG A 667 -34.13 6.77 2.11
C ARG A 667 -34.23 7.81 3.22
N GLY A 668 -33.41 8.86 3.13
CA GLY A 668 -33.41 9.95 4.11
C GLY A 668 -34.53 10.98 3.92
N ARG A 669 -34.92 11.57 5.05
CA ARG A 669 -35.44 12.93 5.33
C ARG A 669 -35.17 13.16 6.83
N GLY A 670 -34.91 14.34 7.37
CA GLY A 670 -34.76 15.70 6.85
C GLY A 670 -34.40 16.63 8.03
N LEU A 671 -34.05 17.89 7.79
CA LEU A 671 -33.65 18.84 8.86
C LEU A 671 -34.78 19.09 9.88
N VAL A 672 -34.42 19.24 11.16
CA VAL A 672 -34.94 20.28 12.06
C VAL A 672 -33.79 20.79 12.95
N ARG A 673 -33.78 22.10 13.25
CA ARG A 673 -32.83 22.76 14.18
C ARG A 673 -33.26 22.59 15.63
N GLN A 674 -32.31 22.41 16.53
CA GLN A 674 -31.97 23.43 17.54
C GLN A 674 -30.51 23.26 17.99
#